data_AF-A0A2N1HHK9-F1
#
_entry.id   AF-A0A2N1HHK9-F1
#
_cell.length_a   1.000
_cell.length_b   1.000
_cell.length_c   1.000
_cell.angle_alpha   90.00
_cell.angle_beta   90.00
_cell.angle_gamma   90.00
#
_symmetry.space_group_name_H-M   'P 1'
#
loop_
_entity.id
_entity.type
_entity.pdbx_description
1 polymer ?
#
loop_
_entity_poly.entity_id
_entity_poly.type
_entity_poly.pdbx_seq_one_letter_code
_entity_poly.pdbx_strand_id
1 'polypeptide(L)'
;MVNNHYKTAIIGLDAQFENEQSVQTDIDRVERALYLGKLSGNISGKSLDQAEISDKENTTLKLSCSATVERMALANQVNSADIKVVVLMHDSENTVIDIENVIVVTSLASALQQIDRLIEQNFLVALLGINLQGTSALSLSDKQNSSDVCQELATISYDQNFSAYQACSGIAALLFAPATFAQTHHCYVYSRLKGFATGSDIASVTAAALDKAQVNATDIGLLEVSALSNKDASLAETKGLLNHYFIDKTAYKKVIDKDANQALNTAISCARSVTGEGAGFSEVLGLLRTVIALQQRYIPAITDWQQPQASELEKWQSSSCYFPTEARPWYPQPNGNAHFGAYSCLTVSDNNHDYCHIILQEEQVVLIDGKHAASDIRSNGFIACSDLQLVLIGAEDLPNLLTQLIDLEDELEATFKGNLEEKAEQSRTSLKDIALTRFEQSKGNSSRYTIALLSESIEELSKEIKLAKAGVPAAFSDVNSDKNNQQEWRTPKGSYFSASPVNNSESATNNVSFLYPGIGATYVGLGRDLFHLFPEIHQDVANLADDIGASLKDKLLNPRSIIRPDFKALKQLDLNLRGKLADIAEAGVGFACVFTKVFENVFKVKADFATGYSMGEVSMYAALGAWQQPGLMSARLANSDTFNQRLCGDLLTLREHWGLPSSTSSPTNSPSNDQAESLDELIWETYTIKATLDEVIAASEDEERVYCTIVNTPDSLLLGGYPTDCLRVIKKLGVRAMPLNMANAIHSAPAKIEYDDMVELYTMDVTARLKTKMYSSSCYLPVPQMSKAIAHSVAKCLCDRVDFPRLINTMHDKGARVFIEMGPGRSLCSWVDKILDFDDSSKNGLSNKEPNQVAHKARVSVPVNAKGTSDELTYVRAVAKLVSHGVKLDLHRLFNGSIIVKKPQA
;
A
#
# COMPACT_ATOMS: atom_id res chain seq x y z
N MET A 1 -17.55 -27.68 -14.32
CA MET A 1 -16.32 -28.12 -14.98
C MET A 1 -16.06 -27.19 -16.15
N VAL A 2 -15.17 -26.21 -15.99
CA VAL A 2 -14.80 -25.29 -17.07
C VAL A 2 -13.69 -25.96 -17.87
N ASN A 3 -13.87 -26.09 -19.19
CA ASN A 3 -12.87 -26.58 -20.13
C ASN A 3 -11.61 -25.71 -20.06
N ASN A 4 -10.64 -26.09 -19.24
CA ASN A 4 -9.34 -25.42 -19.18
C ASN A 4 -8.45 -25.96 -20.31
N HIS A 5 -8.41 -25.24 -21.43
CA HIS A 5 -7.61 -25.53 -22.63
C HIS A 5 -6.08 -25.33 -22.46
N TYR A 6 -5.57 -25.21 -21.23
CA TYR A 6 -4.15 -24.94 -21.01
C TYR A 6 -3.35 -26.24 -21.08
N LYS A 7 -2.32 -26.29 -21.94
CA LYS A 7 -1.38 -27.41 -21.98
C LYS A 7 -0.36 -27.36 -20.83
N THR A 8 0.01 -26.16 -20.39
CA THR A 8 1.19 -25.93 -19.55
C THR A 8 0.88 -25.06 -18.33
N ALA A 9 1.30 -25.52 -17.15
CA ALA A 9 1.23 -24.80 -15.89
C ALA A 9 2.65 -24.47 -15.39
N ILE A 10 2.80 -23.32 -14.73
CA ILE A 10 4.03 -22.93 -14.03
C ILE A 10 3.82 -23.22 -12.54
N ILE A 11 4.59 -24.15 -11.99
CA ILE A 11 4.41 -24.71 -10.64
C ILE A 11 5.59 -24.46 -9.71
N GLY A 12 6.64 -23.79 -10.18
CA GLY A 12 7.80 -23.45 -9.37
C GLY A 12 8.51 -22.22 -9.91
N LEU A 13 9.19 -21.52 -9.01
CA LEU A 13 9.91 -20.29 -9.28
C LEU A 13 11.10 -20.18 -8.33
N ASP A 14 12.17 -19.56 -8.79
CA ASP A 14 13.35 -19.26 -7.99
C ASP A 14 14.17 -18.15 -8.67
N ALA A 15 14.88 -17.34 -7.89
CA ALA A 15 15.81 -16.35 -8.42
C ALA A 15 16.77 -15.84 -7.35
N GLN A 16 17.99 -15.54 -7.78
CA GLN A 16 19.01 -14.86 -6.99
C GLN A 16 19.86 -14.00 -7.95
N PHE A 17 20.28 -12.81 -7.52
CA PHE A 17 21.15 -11.98 -8.34
C PHE A 17 22.02 -11.04 -7.52
N GLU A 18 23.10 -10.58 -8.12
CA GLU A 18 23.98 -9.54 -7.63
C GLU A 18 24.31 -8.55 -8.74
N ASN A 19 24.36 -7.27 -8.39
CA ASN A 19 24.87 -6.21 -9.25
C ASN A 19 25.74 -5.25 -8.42
N GLU A 20 26.20 -4.16 -9.03
CA GLU A 20 27.09 -3.20 -8.35
C GLU A 20 26.47 -2.56 -7.10
N GLN A 21 25.14 -2.54 -7.01
CA GLN A 21 24.38 -1.84 -5.98
C GLN A 21 23.92 -2.76 -4.84
N SER A 22 23.59 -4.03 -5.11
CA SER A 22 23.03 -4.94 -4.09
C SER A 22 23.15 -6.42 -4.44
N VAL A 23 22.96 -7.27 -3.42
CA VAL A 23 22.86 -8.73 -3.55
C VAL A 23 21.47 -9.18 -3.06
N GLN A 24 20.76 -9.91 -3.90
CA GLN A 24 19.46 -10.52 -3.60
C GLN A 24 19.63 -12.04 -3.51
N THR A 25 19.59 -12.54 -2.27
CA THR A 25 20.01 -13.90 -1.91
C THR A 25 18.93 -14.95 -2.09
N ASP A 26 17.67 -14.55 -2.28
CA ASP A 26 16.54 -15.45 -2.43
C ASP A 26 15.41 -14.76 -3.20
N ILE A 27 14.44 -15.57 -3.62
CA ILE A 27 13.33 -15.15 -4.44
C ILE A 27 12.42 -14.10 -3.78
N ASP A 28 12.27 -14.09 -2.46
CA ASP A 28 11.44 -13.11 -1.76
C ASP A 28 12.12 -11.73 -1.75
N ARG A 29 13.46 -11.68 -1.66
CA ARG A 29 14.22 -10.43 -1.82
C ARG A 29 14.23 -9.95 -3.28
N VAL A 30 14.34 -10.86 -4.23
CA VAL A 30 14.19 -10.54 -5.67
C VAL A 30 12.81 -9.95 -5.94
N GLU A 31 11.75 -10.59 -5.44
CA GLU A 31 10.37 -10.13 -5.59
C GLU A 31 10.16 -8.73 -4.98
N ARG A 32 10.66 -8.49 -3.76
CA ARG A 32 10.63 -7.17 -3.13
C ARG A 32 11.29 -6.10 -3.99
N ALA A 33 12.46 -6.38 -4.55
CA ALA A 33 13.15 -5.44 -5.45
C ALA A 33 12.34 -5.17 -6.72
N LEU A 34 11.74 -6.21 -7.31
CA LEU A 34 10.89 -6.12 -8.51
C LEU A 34 9.58 -5.37 -8.25
N TYR A 35 8.97 -5.54 -7.09
CA TYR A 35 7.79 -4.77 -6.65
C TYR A 35 8.16 -3.30 -6.54
N LEU A 36 9.15 -2.97 -5.70
CA LEU A 36 9.53 -1.59 -5.40
C LEU A 36 10.11 -0.83 -6.59
N GLY A 37 10.59 -1.54 -7.63
CA GLY A 37 11.28 -0.93 -8.77
C GLY A 37 12.57 -0.24 -8.35
N LYS A 38 13.23 -0.75 -7.30
CA LYS A 38 14.50 -0.26 -6.76
C LYS A 38 15.11 -1.33 -5.86
N LEU A 39 16.43 -1.29 -5.73
CA LEU A 39 17.17 -2.18 -4.85
C LEU A 39 17.10 -1.63 -3.42
N SER A 40 16.87 -2.51 -2.44
CA SER A 40 16.90 -2.14 -1.02
C SER A 40 18.33 -2.29 -0.48
N GLY A 41 18.82 -1.26 0.23
CA GLY A 41 20.20 -1.12 0.67
C GLY A 41 20.72 0.33 0.54
N ASN A 42 20.65 1.10 1.63
CA ASN A 42 21.18 2.46 1.84
C ASN A 42 21.28 3.42 0.63
N ILE A 43 20.23 4.22 0.44
CA ILE A 43 20.39 5.63 0.05
C ILE A 43 19.79 6.49 1.18
N SER A 44 20.60 6.80 2.19
CA SER A 44 20.40 8.01 2.97
C SER A 44 21.73 8.57 3.49
N GLY A 45 22.04 9.82 3.10
CA GLY A 45 22.74 10.76 3.96
C GLY A 45 24.16 11.20 3.57
N LYS A 46 24.23 12.26 2.75
CA LYS A 46 25.38 13.17 2.55
C LYS A 46 26.62 12.55 1.87
N SER A 47 27.34 13.42 1.14
CA SER A 47 28.66 13.12 0.57
C SER A 47 29.58 12.57 1.65
N LEU A 48 29.80 11.26 1.63
CA LEU A 48 30.98 10.67 2.24
C LEU A 48 32.11 10.83 1.24
N ASP A 49 33.21 11.42 1.70
CA ASP A 49 34.42 11.61 0.93
C ASP A 49 34.84 10.27 0.29
N GLN A 50 35.32 10.33 -0.97
CA GLN A 50 35.71 9.20 -1.82
C GLN A 50 36.89 8.34 -1.28
N ALA A 51 37.24 8.45 0.01
CA ALA A 51 38.41 7.81 0.61
C ALA A 51 38.09 6.53 1.42
N GLU A 52 36.83 6.17 1.67
CA GLU A 52 36.45 5.00 2.49
C GLU A 52 35.74 3.86 1.69
N ILE A 53 35.92 3.80 0.37
CA ILE A 53 35.33 2.76 -0.50
C ILE A 53 36.29 1.55 -0.71
N SER A 54 37.39 1.43 0.04
CA SER A 54 38.38 0.35 -0.18
C SER A 54 38.05 -0.99 0.49
N ASP A 55 37.08 -1.07 1.41
CA ASP A 55 36.91 -2.25 2.29
C ASP A 55 35.57 -3.00 2.12
N LYS A 56 34.91 -2.90 0.96
CA LYS A 56 33.83 -3.85 0.63
C LYS A 56 34.43 -5.21 0.25
N GLU A 57 34.61 -6.07 1.25
CA GLU A 57 34.90 -7.49 1.04
C GLU A 57 33.92 -8.12 0.03
N ASN A 58 34.48 -8.86 -0.93
CA ASN A 58 33.76 -9.60 -1.97
C ASN A 58 32.79 -10.64 -1.38
N THR A 59 31.55 -10.24 -1.08
CA THR A 59 30.44 -11.18 -0.90
C THR A 59 29.91 -11.61 -2.26
N THR A 60 30.67 -12.45 -2.98
CA THR A 60 30.21 -13.02 -4.25
C THR A 60 29.12 -14.06 -3.97
N LEU A 61 27.95 -13.88 -4.57
CA LEU A 61 26.83 -14.79 -4.49
C LEU A 61 27.22 -16.16 -5.09
N LYS A 62 27.17 -17.24 -4.28
CA LYS A 62 27.42 -18.60 -4.75
C LYS A 62 26.19 -19.12 -5.50
N LEU A 63 26.20 -18.94 -6.82
CA LEU A 63 25.13 -19.38 -7.73
C LEU A 63 25.33 -20.86 -8.11
N SER A 64 24.25 -21.66 -8.05
CA SER A 64 24.26 -23.09 -8.42
C SER A 64 22.95 -23.45 -9.13
N CYS A 65 23.06 -24.02 -10.33
CA CYS A 65 21.91 -24.46 -11.09
C CYS A 65 21.28 -25.69 -10.41
N SER A 66 22.10 -26.62 -9.93
CA SER A 66 21.63 -27.84 -9.24
C SER A 66 20.81 -27.48 -7.99
N ALA A 67 21.32 -26.60 -7.12
CA ALA A 67 20.61 -26.15 -5.93
C ALA A 67 19.30 -25.42 -6.27
N THR A 68 19.27 -24.67 -7.38
CA THR A 68 18.06 -23.98 -7.87
C THR A 68 16.97 -24.98 -8.28
N VAL A 69 17.34 -26.02 -9.03
CA VAL A 69 16.40 -27.09 -9.42
C VAL A 69 15.93 -27.87 -8.19
N GLU A 70 16.82 -28.17 -7.24
CA GLU A 70 16.48 -28.85 -5.99
C GLU A 70 15.48 -28.06 -5.14
N ARG A 71 15.63 -26.73 -5.02
CA ARG A 71 14.67 -25.88 -4.29
C ARG A 71 13.28 -25.93 -4.91
N MET A 72 13.18 -25.82 -6.23
CA MET A 72 11.89 -25.93 -6.94
C MET A 72 11.28 -27.34 -6.83
N ALA A 73 12.12 -28.38 -6.91
CA ALA A 73 11.70 -29.78 -6.75
C ALA A 73 11.16 -30.06 -5.34
N LEU A 74 11.86 -29.58 -4.32
CA LEU A 74 11.49 -29.71 -2.91
C LEU A 74 10.15 -29.03 -2.61
N ALA A 75 9.93 -27.81 -3.13
CA ALA A 75 8.67 -27.09 -2.94
C ALA A 75 7.45 -27.87 -3.50
N ASN A 76 7.68 -28.64 -4.56
CA ASN A 76 6.67 -29.45 -5.25
C ASN A 76 6.63 -30.92 -4.81
N GLN A 77 7.53 -31.36 -3.93
CA GLN A 77 7.70 -32.75 -3.50
C GLN A 77 7.93 -33.72 -4.68
N VAL A 78 8.76 -33.32 -5.64
CA VAL A 78 9.19 -34.16 -6.77
C VAL A 78 10.69 -34.42 -6.68
N ASN A 79 11.16 -35.49 -7.33
CA ASN A 79 12.60 -35.77 -7.40
C ASN A 79 13.24 -34.85 -8.45
N SER A 80 14.34 -34.19 -8.11
CA SER A 80 15.08 -33.32 -9.05
C SER A 80 15.57 -34.09 -10.28
N ALA A 81 15.84 -35.39 -10.17
CA ALA A 81 16.24 -36.26 -11.28
C ALA A 81 15.15 -36.46 -12.35
N ASP A 82 13.88 -36.24 -12.00
CA ASP A 82 12.74 -36.36 -12.92
C ASP A 82 12.49 -35.06 -13.73
N ILE A 83 13.24 -34.00 -13.42
CA ILE A 83 13.12 -32.69 -14.06
C ILE A 83 14.10 -32.58 -15.23
N LYS A 84 13.59 -32.28 -16.42
CA LYS A 84 14.42 -31.90 -17.58
C LYS A 84 14.83 -30.45 -17.44
N VAL A 85 16.09 -30.13 -17.72
CA VAL A 85 16.64 -28.80 -17.51
C VAL A 85 16.99 -28.16 -18.85
N VAL A 86 16.41 -26.99 -19.11
CA VAL A 86 16.73 -26.10 -20.23
C VAL A 86 17.45 -24.88 -19.66
N VAL A 87 18.70 -24.68 -20.08
CA VAL A 87 19.53 -23.55 -19.64
C VAL A 87 19.65 -22.54 -20.78
N LEU A 88 19.25 -21.31 -20.50
CA LEU A 88 19.36 -20.17 -21.40
C LEU A 88 20.57 -19.33 -20.99
N MET A 89 21.53 -19.23 -21.91
CA MET A 89 22.76 -18.46 -21.73
C MET A 89 23.33 -17.99 -23.08
N HIS A 90 24.01 -16.84 -23.10
CA HIS A 90 24.53 -16.26 -24.35
C HIS A 90 26.03 -16.53 -24.58
N ASP A 91 26.80 -16.84 -23.53
CA ASP A 91 28.23 -17.19 -23.63
C ASP A 91 28.51 -18.56 -23.01
N SER A 92 28.55 -19.59 -23.86
CA SER A 92 28.78 -20.98 -23.47
C SER A 92 30.25 -21.36 -23.29
N GLU A 93 31.20 -20.54 -23.75
CA GLU A 93 32.60 -20.99 -23.88
C GLU A 93 33.34 -21.05 -22.54
N ASN A 94 32.89 -20.30 -21.53
CA ASN A 94 33.56 -20.19 -20.22
C ASN A 94 32.67 -20.47 -19.00
N THR A 95 31.44 -20.94 -19.18
CA THR A 95 30.50 -21.15 -18.07
C THR A 95 30.34 -22.63 -17.77
N VAL A 96 30.63 -23.04 -16.52
CA VAL A 96 30.43 -24.42 -16.06
C VAL A 96 29.03 -24.55 -15.45
N ILE A 97 28.22 -25.47 -15.98
CA ILE A 97 26.90 -25.81 -15.45
C ILE A 97 27.06 -27.06 -14.57
N ASP A 98 26.60 -27.00 -13.33
CA ASP A 98 26.72 -28.07 -12.32
C ASP A 98 25.61 -29.14 -12.41
N ILE A 99 25.02 -29.32 -13.59
CA ILE A 99 23.96 -30.31 -13.88
C ILE A 99 24.33 -31.10 -15.14
N GLU A 100 24.20 -32.42 -15.09
CA GLU A 100 24.38 -33.31 -16.24
C GLU A 100 23.15 -33.33 -17.17
N ASN A 101 23.35 -33.55 -18.48
CA ASN A 101 22.29 -33.72 -19.48
C ASN A 101 21.34 -32.52 -19.65
N VAL A 102 21.87 -31.30 -19.60
CA VAL A 102 21.12 -30.06 -19.84
C VAL A 102 20.95 -29.75 -21.34
N ILE A 103 19.83 -29.13 -21.71
CA ILE A 103 19.62 -28.56 -23.04
C ILE A 103 20.00 -27.08 -22.98
N VAL A 104 21.09 -26.70 -23.65
CA VAL A 104 21.55 -25.30 -23.69
C VAL A 104 20.95 -24.59 -24.91
N VAL A 105 20.38 -23.42 -24.69
CA VAL A 105 19.78 -22.54 -25.72
C VAL A 105 20.26 -21.11 -25.55
N THR A 106 20.17 -20.31 -26.61
CA THR A 106 20.69 -18.93 -26.66
C THR A 106 19.60 -17.86 -26.69
N SER A 107 18.32 -18.24 -26.58
CA SER A 107 17.19 -17.32 -26.58
C SER A 107 15.99 -17.95 -25.88
N LEU A 108 15.11 -17.11 -25.32
CA LEU A 108 13.86 -17.57 -24.70
C LEU A 108 12.91 -18.17 -25.73
N ALA A 109 12.92 -17.66 -26.97
CA ALA A 109 12.14 -18.21 -28.06
C ALA A 109 12.49 -19.69 -28.35
N SER A 110 13.79 -20.01 -28.42
CA SER A 110 14.26 -21.40 -28.56
C SER A 110 13.94 -22.23 -27.32
N ALA A 111 14.10 -21.67 -26.12
CA ALA A 111 13.75 -22.33 -24.87
C ALA A 111 12.28 -22.77 -24.84
N LEU A 112 11.35 -21.88 -25.23
CA LEU A 112 9.91 -22.16 -25.26
C LEU A 112 9.56 -23.30 -26.22
N GLN A 113 10.21 -23.37 -27.38
CA GLN A 113 10.00 -24.49 -28.32
C GLN A 113 10.44 -25.83 -27.74
N GLN A 114 11.54 -25.85 -26.98
CA GLN A 114 11.99 -27.07 -26.29
C GLN A 114 11.07 -27.43 -25.14
N ILE A 115 10.64 -26.44 -24.34
CA ILE A 115 9.69 -26.64 -23.24
C ILE A 115 8.38 -27.22 -23.79
N ASP A 116 7.80 -26.64 -24.83
CA ASP A 116 6.54 -27.11 -25.43
C ASP A 116 6.66 -28.58 -25.89
N ARG A 117 7.74 -28.93 -26.59
CA ARG A 117 8.03 -30.32 -27.00
C ARG A 117 8.14 -31.29 -25.82
N LEU A 118 8.85 -30.90 -24.75
CA LEU A 118 9.07 -31.75 -23.58
C LEU A 118 7.79 -31.90 -22.74
N ILE A 119 6.98 -30.84 -22.64
CA ILE A 119 5.67 -30.88 -21.97
C ILE A 119 4.70 -31.80 -22.71
N GLU A 120 4.71 -31.80 -24.05
CA GLU A 120 3.94 -32.76 -24.86
C GLU A 120 4.36 -34.22 -24.64
N GLN A 121 5.62 -34.44 -24.21
CA GLN A 121 6.15 -35.74 -23.79
C GLN A 121 5.88 -36.06 -22.30
N ASN A 122 5.13 -35.21 -21.60
CA ASN A 122 4.79 -35.30 -20.17
C ASN A 122 5.97 -35.17 -19.20
N PHE A 123 7.05 -34.47 -19.58
CA PHE A 123 8.14 -34.16 -18.65
C PHE A 123 7.85 -32.90 -17.82
N LEU A 124 8.41 -32.85 -16.61
CA LEU A 124 8.63 -31.59 -15.90
C LEU A 124 9.85 -30.90 -16.48
N VAL A 125 9.78 -29.58 -16.67
CA VAL A 125 10.85 -28.81 -17.31
C VAL A 125 11.22 -27.60 -16.47
N ALA A 126 12.45 -27.56 -15.98
CA ALA A 126 13.03 -26.37 -15.37
C ALA A 126 13.71 -25.51 -16.46
N LEU A 127 13.26 -24.27 -16.60
CA LEU A 127 13.93 -23.23 -17.39
C LEU A 127 14.82 -22.42 -16.46
N LEU A 128 16.11 -22.35 -16.74
CA LEU A 128 17.08 -21.55 -16.00
C LEU A 128 17.71 -20.52 -16.93
N GLY A 129 17.55 -19.23 -16.62
CA GLY A 129 18.31 -18.15 -17.25
C GLY A 129 19.48 -17.79 -16.36
N ILE A 130 20.70 -17.83 -16.91
CA ILE A 130 21.91 -17.64 -16.12
C ILE A 130 22.84 -16.58 -16.69
N ASN A 131 23.50 -15.86 -15.79
CA ASN A 131 24.77 -15.19 -16.04
C ASN A 131 25.63 -15.37 -14.81
N LEU A 132 26.68 -16.19 -14.91
CA LEU A 132 27.52 -16.57 -13.77
C LEU A 132 28.87 -15.83 -13.76
N GLN A 133 29.11 -14.94 -14.72
CA GLN A 133 30.34 -14.16 -14.78
C GLN A 133 30.24 -12.98 -13.80
N GLY A 134 31.27 -12.77 -12.98
CA GLY A 134 31.30 -11.66 -12.03
C GLY A 134 31.13 -10.30 -12.71
N THR A 135 30.58 -9.33 -11.98
CA THR A 135 30.23 -7.96 -12.45
C THR A 135 31.39 -7.22 -13.14
N SER A 136 32.64 -7.64 -12.92
CA SER A 136 33.84 -7.06 -13.55
C SER A 136 34.02 -7.34 -15.05
N ALA A 137 33.35 -8.35 -15.63
CA ALA A 137 33.63 -8.80 -17.00
C ALA A 137 32.91 -7.98 -18.10
N LEU A 138 31.75 -7.40 -17.81
CA LEU A 138 30.93 -6.67 -18.79
C LEU A 138 31.27 -5.16 -18.89
N SER A 139 32.18 -4.66 -18.03
CA SER A 139 32.59 -3.25 -18.00
C SER A 139 33.48 -2.81 -19.19
N LEU A 140 33.93 -3.71 -20.07
CA LEU A 140 35.01 -3.39 -21.02
C LEU A 140 34.58 -3.16 -22.48
N SER A 141 33.35 -3.51 -22.87
CA SER A 141 32.89 -3.32 -24.25
C SER A 141 32.15 -1.99 -24.51
N ASP A 142 31.54 -1.38 -23.50
CA ASP A 142 30.74 -0.14 -23.67
C ASP A 142 31.44 1.15 -23.18
N LYS A 143 32.66 1.06 -22.63
CA LYS A 143 33.44 2.22 -22.11
C LYS A 143 34.23 3.00 -23.17
N GLN A 144 33.78 3.05 -24.43
CA GLN A 144 34.36 3.98 -25.41
C GLN A 144 33.48 5.22 -25.58
N ASN A 145 33.85 6.26 -24.81
CA ASN A 145 33.43 7.68 -24.90
C ASN A 145 32.34 8.18 -23.94
N SER A 146 32.63 8.28 -22.64
CA SER A 146 32.16 9.43 -21.84
C SER A 146 33.10 9.65 -20.65
N SER A 147 33.56 10.91 -20.49
CA SER A 147 34.47 11.34 -19.43
C SER A 147 33.74 12.07 -18.29
N ASP A 148 32.43 11.85 -18.15
CA ASP A 148 31.63 12.45 -17.09
C ASP A 148 31.09 11.34 -16.17
N VAL A 149 31.52 11.38 -14.91
CA VAL A 149 30.96 10.57 -13.81
C VAL A 149 29.57 11.12 -13.48
N CYS A 150 28.61 10.92 -14.37
CA CYS A 150 27.19 11.00 -14.04
C CYS A 150 26.80 9.66 -13.42
N GLN A 151 26.11 9.68 -12.27
CA GLN A 151 25.40 8.50 -11.77
C GLN A 151 24.53 7.97 -12.92
N GLU A 152 24.88 6.81 -13.47
CA GLU A 152 24.12 6.17 -14.54
C GLU A 152 22.70 5.91 -14.02
N LEU A 153 21.72 6.61 -14.60
CA LEU A 153 20.32 6.46 -14.17
C LEU A 153 19.83 5.07 -14.58
N ALA A 154 19.59 4.22 -13.60
CA ALA A 154 19.00 2.90 -13.79
C ALA A 154 17.51 3.04 -14.16
N THR A 155 17.22 3.32 -15.43
CA THR A 155 15.86 3.37 -15.99
C THR A 155 15.75 2.43 -17.20
N ILE A 156 14.56 2.31 -17.78
CA ILE A 156 14.29 1.53 -19.00
C ILE A 156 14.79 2.26 -20.25
N SER A 157 15.24 1.52 -21.28
CA SER A 157 15.74 2.08 -22.56
C SER A 157 14.77 2.96 -23.34
N TYR A 158 13.49 2.95 -22.98
CA TYR A 158 12.45 3.78 -23.59
C TYR A 158 12.49 5.23 -23.06
N ASP A 159 13.19 5.46 -21.95
CA ASP A 159 13.35 6.77 -21.34
C ASP A 159 14.28 7.64 -22.17
N GLN A 160 13.98 8.94 -22.26
CA GLN A 160 14.84 9.90 -22.95
C GLN A 160 16.23 10.07 -22.30
N ASN A 161 16.35 9.79 -21.00
CA ASN A 161 17.56 9.94 -20.20
C ASN A 161 18.33 8.63 -20.02
N PHE A 162 17.87 7.54 -20.65
CA PHE A 162 18.56 6.26 -20.58
C PHE A 162 19.96 6.34 -21.19
N SER A 163 20.96 5.86 -20.44
CA SER A 163 22.35 5.74 -20.90
C SER A 163 22.73 4.29 -21.19
N ALA A 164 22.67 3.43 -20.17
CA ALA A 164 23.04 2.02 -20.23
C ALA A 164 22.40 1.28 -19.04
N TYR A 165 22.43 -0.06 -19.09
CA TYR A 165 22.17 -0.91 -17.93
C TYR A 165 23.49 -1.29 -17.26
N GLN A 166 23.50 -1.31 -15.92
CA GLN A 166 24.58 -1.94 -15.16
C GLN A 166 24.66 -3.45 -15.45
N ALA A 167 25.82 -4.05 -15.27
CA ALA A 167 25.98 -5.50 -15.36
C ALA A 167 25.39 -6.21 -14.13
N CYS A 168 24.85 -7.41 -14.34
CA CYS A 168 24.23 -8.22 -13.29
C CYS A 168 24.57 -9.71 -13.48
N SER A 169 24.96 -10.38 -12.39
CA SER A 169 25.16 -11.82 -12.31
C SER A 169 23.99 -12.45 -11.55
N GLY A 170 23.47 -13.59 -12.00
CA GLY A 170 22.30 -14.19 -11.38
C GLY A 170 21.80 -15.46 -12.05
N ILE A 171 20.85 -16.09 -11.37
CA ILE A 171 20.04 -17.20 -11.88
C ILE A 171 18.57 -16.84 -11.66
N ALA A 172 17.75 -16.99 -12.69
CA ALA A 172 16.29 -16.92 -12.63
C ALA A 172 15.73 -18.23 -13.17
N ALA A 173 14.74 -18.80 -12.50
CA ALA A 173 14.22 -20.11 -12.86
C ALA A 173 12.71 -20.25 -12.72
N LEU A 174 12.14 -21.07 -13.59
CA LEU A 174 10.72 -21.44 -13.60
C LEU A 174 10.58 -22.94 -13.83
N LEU A 175 9.65 -23.59 -13.12
CA LEU A 175 9.32 -25.01 -13.30
C LEU A 175 7.98 -25.15 -14.03
N PHE A 176 8.02 -25.68 -15.24
CA PHE A 176 6.87 -25.97 -16.09
C PHE A 176 6.43 -27.42 -15.91
N ALA A 177 5.12 -27.63 -15.91
CA ALA A 177 4.49 -28.94 -15.83
C ALA A 177 3.32 -29.06 -16.82
N PRO A 178 3.03 -30.27 -17.33
CA PRO A 178 1.77 -30.54 -18.01
C PRO A 178 0.60 -30.18 -17.08
N ALA A 179 -0.45 -29.56 -17.61
CA ALA A 179 -1.60 -29.15 -16.80
C ALA A 179 -2.25 -30.35 -16.07
N THR A 180 -2.23 -31.53 -16.70
CA THR A 180 -2.70 -32.80 -16.12
C THR A 180 -1.85 -33.24 -14.92
N PHE A 181 -0.53 -33.05 -14.98
CA PHE A 181 0.37 -33.34 -13.86
C PHE A 181 0.05 -32.44 -12.67
N ALA A 182 -0.05 -31.12 -12.91
CA ALA A 182 -0.34 -30.14 -11.87
C ALA A 182 -1.69 -30.43 -11.18
N GLN A 183 -2.71 -30.80 -11.96
CA GLN A 183 -4.02 -31.19 -11.42
C GLN A 183 -3.96 -32.48 -10.60
N THR A 184 -3.33 -33.53 -11.13
CA THR A 184 -3.27 -34.86 -10.49
C THR A 184 -2.46 -34.85 -9.20
N HIS A 185 -1.39 -34.06 -9.17
CA HIS A 185 -0.51 -33.95 -8.00
C HIS A 185 -0.88 -32.80 -7.07
N HIS A 186 -1.97 -32.09 -7.34
CA HIS A 186 -2.41 -30.91 -6.59
C HIS A 186 -1.27 -29.90 -6.38
N CYS A 187 -0.50 -29.64 -7.44
CA CYS A 187 0.56 -28.64 -7.42
C CYS A 187 -0.02 -27.24 -7.23
N TYR A 188 0.73 -26.38 -6.56
CA TYR A 188 0.42 -24.96 -6.57
C TYR A 188 0.78 -24.38 -7.94
N VAL A 189 -0.18 -23.75 -8.61
CA VAL A 189 0.01 -23.15 -9.93
C VAL A 189 0.15 -21.64 -9.77
N TYR A 190 1.32 -21.10 -10.09
CA TYR A 190 1.60 -19.67 -10.00
C TYR A 190 1.03 -18.89 -11.18
N SER A 191 1.04 -19.50 -12.37
CA SER A 191 0.46 -18.94 -13.58
C SER A 191 0.26 -20.04 -14.63
N ARG A 192 -0.62 -19.79 -15.59
CA ARG A 192 -0.81 -20.64 -16.76
C ARG A 192 -0.29 -19.97 -18.01
N LEU A 193 0.46 -20.73 -18.82
CA LEU A 193 0.87 -20.31 -20.16
C LEU A 193 -0.32 -20.46 -21.10
N LYS A 194 -0.91 -19.33 -21.51
CA LYS A 194 -2.13 -19.30 -22.32
C LYS A 194 -1.83 -19.39 -23.82
N GLY A 195 -0.74 -18.78 -24.26
CA GLY A 195 -0.27 -18.88 -25.63
C GLY A 195 1.07 -18.17 -25.82
N PHE A 196 1.85 -18.59 -26.81
CA PHE A 196 3.05 -17.89 -27.23
C PHE A 196 3.30 -18.05 -28.73
N ALA A 197 4.08 -17.12 -29.28
CA ALA A 197 4.61 -17.23 -30.63
C ALA A 197 6.08 -16.79 -30.64
N THR A 198 6.82 -17.27 -31.63
CA THR A 198 8.25 -16.99 -31.83
C THR A 198 8.51 -16.60 -33.28
N GLY A 199 9.50 -15.75 -33.54
CA GLY A 199 9.88 -15.32 -34.89
C GLY A 199 10.81 -14.11 -34.85
N SER A 200 10.95 -13.40 -35.97
CA SER A 200 11.77 -12.17 -36.04
C SER A 200 10.95 -10.88 -36.19
N ASP A 201 9.71 -10.98 -36.71
CA ASP A 201 8.81 -9.83 -36.85
C ASP A 201 7.94 -9.63 -35.61
N ILE A 202 8.25 -8.60 -34.84
CA ILE A 202 7.63 -8.33 -33.52
C ILE A 202 6.12 -8.16 -33.63
N ALA A 203 5.64 -7.43 -34.64
CA ALA A 203 4.21 -7.19 -34.83
C ALA A 203 3.45 -8.47 -35.17
N SER A 204 3.92 -9.27 -36.12
CA SER A 204 3.26 -10.53 -36.51
C SER A 204 3.30 -11.57 -35.40
N VAL A 205 4.42 -11.67 -34.67
CA VAL A 205 4.55 -12.60 -33.54
C VAL A 205 3.63 -12.19 -32.38
N THR A 206 3.53 -10.90 -32.08
CA THR A 206 2.58 -10.39 -31.07
C THR A 206 1.14 -10.75 -31.43
N ALA A 207 0.73 -10.50 -32.69
CA ALA A 207 -0.61 -10.87 -33.17
C ALA A 207 -0.88 -12.37 -33.04
N ALA A 208 0.07 -13.21 -33.45
CA ALA A 208 -0.05 -14.65 -33.37
C ALA A 208 -0.13 -15.17 -31.94
N ALA A 209 0.58 -14.56 -30.99
CA ALA A 209 0.50 -14.93 -29.58
C ALA A 209 -0.86 -14.58 -28.96
N LEU A 210 -1.38 -13.38 -29.26
CA LEU A 210 -2.73 -12.94 -28.84
C LEU A 210 -3.82 -13.85 -29.41
N ASP A 211 -3.73 -14.20 -30.70
CA ASP A 211 -4.66 -15.12 -31.36
C ASP A 211 -4.60 -16.53 -30.76
N LYS A 212 -3.40 -17.10 -30.58
CA LYS A 212 -3.26 -18.41 -29.92
C LYS A 212 -3.82 -18.42 -28.50
N ALA A 213 -3.66 -17.30 -27.78
CA ALA A 213 -4.22 -17.12 -26.46
C ALA A 213 -5.73 -16.82 -26.47
N GLN A 214 -6.32 -16.44 -27.61
CA GLN A 214 -7.72 -16.01 -27.74
C GLN A 214 -8.03 -14.82 -26.81
N VAL A 215 -7.16 -13.80 -26.83
CA VAL A 215 -7.34 -12.54 -26.08
C VAL A 215 -7.00 -11.35 -26.98
N ASN A 216 -7.53 -10.17 -26.64
CA ASN A 216 -7.18 -8.91 -27.30
C ASN A 216 -6.07 -8.18 -26.54
N ALA A 217 -5.36 -7.28 -27.22
CA ALA A 217 -4.37 -6.41 -26.57
C ALA A 217 -4.97 -5.60 -25.41
N THR A 218 -6.26 -5.22 -25.51
CA THR A 218 -6.97 -4.48 -24.46
C THR A 218 -7.26 -5.30 -23.19
N ASP A 219 -7.14 -6.63 -23.26
CA ASP A 219 -7.35 -7.52 -22.12
C ASP A 219 -6.07 -7.67 -21.27
N ILE A 220 -4.91 -7.26 -21.81
CA ILE A 220 -3.62 -7.30 -21.14
C ILE A 220 -3.50 -6.12 -20.18
N GLY A 221 -3.34 -6.39 -18.88
CA GLY A 221 -3.15 -5.33 -17.88
C GLY A 221 -1.69 -5.01 -17.59
N LEU A 222 -0.77 -5.93 -17.89
CA LEU A 222 0.67 -5.80 -17.68
C LEU A 222 1.44 -6.35 -18.89
N LEU A 223 2.35 -5.56 -19.42
CA LEU A 223 3.26 -5.91 -20.51
C LEU A 223 4.70 -5.72 -20.04
N GLU A 224 5.36 -6.84 -19.75
CA GLU A 224 6.81 -6.86 -19.55
C GLU A 224 7.49 -6.74 -20.92
N VAL A 225 8.56 -5.95 -21.01
CA VAL A 225 9.33 -5.73 -22.24
C VAL A 225 10.81 -6.04 -22.05
N SER A 226 11.50 -6.39 -23.13
CA SER A 226 12.95 -6.58 -23.11
C SER A 226 13.66 -5.26 -22.87
N ALA A 227 13.28 -4.22 -23.63
CA ALA A 227 13.86 -2.88 -23.59
C ALA A 227 15.39 -2.90 -23.57
N LEU A 228 16.00 -3.54 -24.58
CA LEU A 228 17.46 -3.70 -24.69
C LEU A 228 18.18 -2.34 -24.80
N SER A 229 19.44 -2.27 -24.34
CA SER A 229 20.27 -1.06 -24.47
C SER A 229 20.52 -0.64 -25.93
N ASN A 230 20.50 -1.60 -26.86
CA ASN A 230 20.65 -1.32 -28.28
C ASN A 230 19.48 -0.47 -28.79
N LYS A 231 19.76 0.76 -29.23
CA LYS A 231 18.74 1.75 -29.63
C LYS A 231 17.84 1.26 -30.77
N ASP A 232 18.41 0.61 -31.79
CA ASP A 232 17.64 0.12 -32.93
C ASP A 232 16.70 -1.03 -32.54
N ALA A 233 17.19 -1.94 -31.69
CA ALA A 233 16.40 -3.04 -31.14
C ALA A 233 15.27 -2.53 -30.23
N SER A 234 15.59 -1.60 -29.33
CA SER A 234 14.62 -0.95 -28.44
C SER A 234 13.51 -0.23 -29.23
N LEU A 235 13.89 0.44 -30.32
CA LEU A 235 12.96 1.13 -31.21
C LEU A 235 12.11 0.15 -32.03
N ALA A 236 12.70 -0.95 -32.49
CA ALA A 236 11.98 -2.02 -33.18
C ALA A 236 10.93 -2.65 -32.28
N GLU A 237 11.28 -2.96 -31.03
CA GLU A 237 10.34 -3.48 -30.02
C GLU A 237 9.18 -2.53 -29.78
N THR A 238 9.48 -1.25 -29.50
CA THR A 238 8.45 -0.23 -29.27
C THR A 238 7.49 -0.12 -30.47
N LYS A 239 8.03 0.00 -31.69
CA LYS A 239 7.20 0.11 -32.91
C LYS A 239 6.35 -1.14 -33.14
N GLY A 240 6.92 -2.33 -32.94
CA GLY A 240 6.20 -3.59 -33.13
C GLY A 240 5.04 -3.77 -32.15
N LEU A 241 5.25 -3.41 -30.89
CA LEU A 241 4.22 -3.48 -29.84
C LEU A 241 3.11 -2.45 -30.06
N LEU A 242 3.46 -1.19 -30.32
CA LEU A 242 2.47 -0.11 -30.45
C LEU A 242 1.51 -0.27 -31.63
N ASN A 243 1.80 -1.16 -32.59
CA ASN A 243 0.86 -1.55 -33.64
C ASN A 243 -0.40 -2.28 -33.11
N HIS A 244 -0.32 -2.92 -31.94
CA HIS A 244 -1.41 -3.70 -31.35
C HIS A 244 -2.01 -3.04 -30.11
N TYR A 245 -1.20 -2.33 -29.33
CA TYR A 245 -1.61 -1.66 -28.09
C TYR A 245 -2.10 -0.21 -28.31
N PHE A 246 -2.70 0.10 -29.47
CA PHE A 246 -3.16 1.45 -29.82
C PHE A 246 -4.56 1.78 -29.27
N ILE A 247 -4.85 3.07 -29.11
CA ILE A 247 -6.19 3.60 -28.83
C ILE A 247 -6.80 4.09 -30.14
N ASP A 248 -8.02 3.65 -30.47
CA ASP A 248 -8.78 4.21 -31.59
C ASP A 248 -9.10 5.70 -31.35
N LYS A 249 -8.63 6.59 -32.24
CA LYS A 249 -8.84 8.04 -32.17
C LYS A 249 -10.34 8.44 -32.18
N THR A 250 -11.24 7.59 -32.66
CA THR A 250 -12.70 7.82 -32.57
C THR A 250 -13.25 7.62 -31.15
N ALA A 251 -12.62 6.76 -30.34
CA ALA A 251 -12.91 6.62 -28.92
C ALA A 251 -12.36 7.81 -28.11
N TYR A 252 -11.19 8.34 -28.48
CA TYR A 252 -10.56 9.50 -27.82
C TYR A 252 -11.48 10.74 -27.81
N LYS A 253 -12.18 11.05 -28.91
CA LYS A 253 -13.13 12.19 -28.96
C LYS A 253 -14.41 12.00 -28.13
N LYS A 254 -14.84 10.76 -27.85
CA LYS A 254 -15.97 10.49 -26.93
C LYS A 254 -15.57 10.57 -25.46
N VAL A 255 -14.28 10.43 -25.15
CA VAL A 255 -13.74 10.38 -23.79
C VAL A 255 -13.35 11.76 -23.25
N ILE A 256 -13.08 12.74 -24.13
CA ILE A 256 -12.70 14.11 -23.75
C ILE A 256 -13.78 14.84 -22.95
N ASP A 257 -15.05 14.45 -23.05
CA ASP A 257 -16.10 15.10 -22.25
C ASP A 257 -16.11 14.64 -20.78
N LYS A 258 -15.45 13.52 -20.39
CA LYS A 258 -15.42 13.12 -18.96
C LYS A 258 -14.15 12.50 -18.37
N ASP A 259 -13.25 11.76 -19.04
CA ASP A 259 -12.07 11.16 -18.34
C ASP A 259 -10.96 10.59 -19.25
N ALA A 260 -9.90 11.35 -19.54
CA ALA A 260 -8.71 10.87 -20.26
C ALA A 260 -8.00 9.65 -19.60
N ASN A 261 -8.21 9.43 -18.29
CA ASN A 261 -7.69 8.29 -17.53
C ASN A 261 -8.32 6.93 -17.91
N GLN A 262 -9.39 6.89 -18.70
CA GLN A 262 -10.03 5.62 -19.07
C GLN A 262 -9.32 4.86 -20.19
N ALA A 263 -8.54 5.55 -21.04
CA ALA A 263 -7.93 4.93 -22.23
C ALA A 263 -6.60 4.20 -21.94
N LEU A 264 -5.91 4.56 -20.84
CA LEU A 264 -4.68 3.88 -20.40
C LEU A 264 -5.04 2.67 -19.54
N ASN A 265 -4.70 1.46 -19.98
CA ASN A 265 -5.02 0.21 -19.28
C ASN A 265 -3.82 -0.74 -19.12
N THR A 266 -2.84 -0.70 -20.02
CA THR A 266 -1.73 -1.65 -20.07
C THR A 266 -0.51 -1.05 -19.38
N ALA A 267 -0.08 -1.60 -18.25
CA ALA A 267 1.15 -1.16 -17.61
C ALA A 267 2.36 -1.71 -18.35
N ILE A 268 3.35 -0.87 -18.65
CA ILE A 268 4.68 -1.33 -19.06
C ILE A 268 5.48 -1.71 -17.82
N SER A 269 6.26 -2.78 -17.89
CA SER A 269 7.27 -3.14 -16.90
C SER A 269 8.55 -3.66 -17.55
N CYS A 270 9.68 -3.57 -16.86
CA CYS A 270 10.98 -4.03 -17.36
C CYS A 270 11.92 -4.42 -16.20
N ALA A 271 12.26 -5.70 -16.07
CA ALA A 271 13.10 -6.22 -15.00
C ALA A 271 14.51 -5.63 -15.06
N ARG A 272 15.03 -5.35 -16.27
CA ARG A 272 16.35 -4.71 -16.47
C ARG A 272 16.46 -3.33 -15.86
N SER A 273 15.35 -2.59 -15.72
CA SER A 273 15.38 -1.29 -15.02
C SER A 273 15.77 -1.46 -13.55
N VAL A 274 15.51 -2.63 -12.95
CA VAL A 274 15.81 -2.92 -11.54
C VAL A 274 17.16 -3.62 -11.40
N THR A 275 17.37 -4.68 -12.18
CA THR A 275 18.52 -5.56 -11.99
C THR A 275 19.74 -5.15 -12.79
N GLY A 276 19.57 -4.46 -13.92
CA GLY A 276 20.57 -4.35 -14.97
C GLY A 276 20.49 -5.50 -15.99
N GLU A 277 21.53 -5.61 -16.81
CA GLU A 277 21.67 -6.62 -17.86
C GLU A 277 22.48 -7.83 -17.38
N GLY A 278 21.87 -9.01 -17.49
CA GLY A 278 22.46 -10.29 -17.14
C GLY A 278 22.25 -11.33 -18.24
N ALA A 279 22.20 -10.93 -19.50
CA ALA A 279 22.02 -11.80 -20.66
C ALA A 279 20.86 -12.79 -20.46
N GLY A 280 21.17 -14.09 -20.39
CA GLY A 280 20.15 -15.11 -20.26
C GLY A 280 19.35 -15.06 -18.94
N PHE A 281 19.97 -14.56 -17.86
CA PHE A 281 19.27 -14.25 -16.62
C PHE A 281 18.16 -13.23 -16.83
N SER A 282 18.43 -12.13 -17.54
CA SER A 282 17.46 -11.05 -17.76
C SER A 282 16.25 -11.49 -18.61
N GLU A 283 16.44 -12.39 -19.57
CA GLU A 283 15.33 -12.94 -20.36
C GLU A 283 14.38 -13.78 -19.50
N VAL A 284 14.91 -14.71 -18.69
CA VAL A 284 14.07 -15.54 -17.82
C VAL A 284 13.48 -14.74 -16.67
N LEU A 285 14.22 -13.74 -16.14
CA LEU A 285 13.74 -12.86 -15.10
C LEU A 285 12.53 -12.03 -15.55
N GLY A 286 12.50 -11.55 -16.80
CA GLY A 286 11.32 -10.86 -17.35
C GLY A 286 10.07 -11.74 -17.30
N LEU A 287 10.18 -12.99 -17.75
CA LEU A 287 9.10 -13.96 -17.67
C LEU A 287 8.68 -14.24 -16.22
N LEU A 288 9.67 -14.43 -15.33
CA LEU A 288 9.44 -14.65 -13.90
C LEU A 288 8.72 -13.45 -13.25
N ARG A 289 9.10 -12.20 -13.59
CA ARG A 289 8.45 -11.00 -13.08
C ARG A 289 6.97 -10.94 -13.46
N THR A 290 6.62 -11.29 -14.71
CA THR A 290 5.22 -11.34 -15.14
C THR A 290 4.44 -12.40 -14.37
N VAL A 291 5.03 -13.58 -14.13
CA VAL A 291 4.42 -14.64 -13.30
C VAL A 291 4.19 -14.16 -11.88
N ILE A 292 5.20 -13.55 -11.25
CA ILE A 292 5.11 -13.02 -9.88
C ILE A 292 4.04 -11.93 -9.80
N ALA A 293 3.99 -10.99 -10.74
CA ALA A 293 3.02 -9.89 -10.73
C ALA A 293 1.56 -10.40 -10.83
N LEU A 294 1.29 -11.37 -11.71
CA LEU A 294 -0.01 -12.03 -11.80
C LEU A 294 -0.33 -12.80 -10.51
N GLN A 295 0.65 -13.53 -10.00
CA GLN A 295 0.50 -14.31 -8.79
C GLN A 295 0.23 -13.42 -7.57
N GLN A 296 0.96 -12.32 -7.39
CA GLN A 296 0.84 -11.47 -6.22
C GLN A 296 -0.17 -10.32 -6.41
N ARG A 297 -0.83 -10.27 -7.57
CA ARG A 297 -1.85 -9.27 -7.96
C ARG A 297 -1.38 -7.84 -7.73
N TYR A 298 -0.22 -7.51 -8.30
CA TYR A 298 0.28 -6.14 -8.31
C TYR A 298 0.81 -5.76 -9.70
N ILE A 299 0.84 -4.44 -9.95
CA ILE A 299 1.54 -3.85 -11.08
C ILE A 299 2.88 -3.30 -10.56
N PRO A 300 4.03 -3.81 -11.03
CA PRO A 300 5.36 -3.39 -10.54
C PRO A 300 5.69 -1.94 -10.89
N ALA A 301 6.59 -1.33 -10.12
CA ALA A 301 7.19 -0.04 -10.49
C ALA A 301 8.32 -0.19 -11.54
N ILE A 302 8.53 0.87 -12.32
CA ILE A 302 9.72 1.06 -13.15
C ILE A 302 10.66 2.02 -12.42
N THR A 303 11.93 1.61 -12.29
CA THR A 303 13.00 2.41 -11.70
C THR A 303 13.17 3.71 -12.48
N ASP A 304 13.10 4.85 -11.78
CA ASP A 304 13.45 6.19 -12.26
C ASP A 304 12.91 6.65 -13.62
N TRP A 305 11.83 6.06 -14.11
CA TRP A 305 11.12 6.53 -15.32
C TRP A 305 10.79 8.03 -15.23
N GLN A 306 11.05 8.76 -16.30
CA GLN A 306 10.75 10.18 -16.47
C GLN A 306 9.75 10.39 -17.59
N GLN A 307 10.13 10.10 -18.84
CA GLN A 307 9.27 10.26 -20.00
C GLN A 307 9.86 9.55 -21.23
N PRO A 308 9.03 9.25 -22.24
CA PRO A 308 9.49 8.61 -23.46
C PRO A 308 10.48 9.47 -24.23
N GLN A 309 11.28 8.84 -25.08
CA GLN A 309 12.05 9.53 -26.12
C GLN A 309 11.15 10.46 -26.94
N ALA A 310 11.61 11.70 -27.18
CA ALA A 310 10.81 12.75 -27.83
C ALA A 310 10.27 12.33 -29.22
N SER A 311 11.03 11.55 -29.98
CA SER A 311 10.62 11.04 -31.29
C SER A 311 9.47 10.02 -31.24
N GLU A 312 9.25 9.38 -30.09
CA GLU A 312 8.24 8.33 -29.92
C GLU A 312 7.03 8.79 -29.10
N LEU A 313 7.06 10.00 -28.54
CA LEU A 313 6.02 10.54 -27.64
C LEU A 313 4.62 10.49 -28.25
N GLU A 314 4.45 10.89 -29.52
CA GLU A 314 3.14 10.88 -30.18
C GLU A 314 2.54 9.48 -30.27
N LYS A 315 3.39 8.46 -30.48
CA LYS A 315 2.93 7.06 -30.55
C LYS A 315 2.45 6.57 -29.20
N TRP A 316 3.19 6.88 -28.13
CA TRP A 316 2.76 6.58 -26.76
C TRP A 316 1.47 7.30 -26.37
N GLN A 317 1.28 8.55 -26.79
CA GLN A 317 0.02 9.29 -26.60
C GLN A 317 -1.17 8.63 -27.33
N SER A 318 -0.91 7.92 -28.42
CA SER A 318 -1.91 7.13 -29.14
C SER A 318 -2.03 5.68 -28.67
N SER A 319 -1.33 5.30 -27.59
CA SER A 319 -1.31 3.93 -27.06
C SER A 319 -2.11 3.80 -25.78
N SER A 320 -2.56 2.58 -25.49
CA SER A 320 -3.24 2.21 -24.23
C SER A 320 -2.26 2.00 -23.06
N CYS A 321 -0.96 2.21 -23.30
CA CYS A 321 0.10 1.89 -22.38
C CYS A 321 0.42 3.04 -21.41
N TYR A 322 0.82 2.71 -20.19
CA TYR A 322 1.30 3.68 -19.20
C TYR A 322 2.51 3.13 -18.42
N PHE A 323 3.23 4.03 -17.74
CA PHE A 323 4.48 3.71 -17.06
C PHE A 323 4.32 3.93 -15.55
N PRO A 324 4.15 2.86 -14.75
CA PRO A 324 4.02 2.97 -13.31
C PRO A 324 5.36 3.36 -12.65
N THR A 325 5.45 4.56 -12.09
CA THR A 325 6.62 5.00 -11.30
C THR A 325 6.63 4.45 -9.87
N GLU A 326 5.48 3.92 -9.43
CA GLU A 326 5.26 3.35 -8.11
C GLU A 326 4.38 2.12 -8.30
N ALA A 327 4.65 1.09 -7.50
CA ALA A 327 3.90 -0.15 -7.47
C ALA A 327 2.47 0.11 -6.98
N ARG A 328 1.54 -0.76 -7.38
CA ARG A 328 0.13 -0.64 -7.00
C ARG A 328 -0.59 -1.97 -7.05
N PRO A 329 -1.71 -2.12 -6.32
CA PRO A 329 -2.53 -3.32 -6.38
C PRO A 329 -3.13 -3.51 -7.78
N TRP A 330 -3.24 -4.77 -8.20
CA TRP A 330 -3.98 -5.17 -9.39
C TRP A 330 -5.32 -5.76 -8.94
N TYR A 331 -6.34 -4.90 -8.85
CA TYR A 331 -7.65 -5.30 -8.36
C TYR A 331 -8.34 -6.33 -9.28
N PRO A 332 -9.15 -7.25 -8.73
CA PRO A 332 -9.95 -8.18 -9.52
C PRO A 332 -10.84 -7.48 -10.54
N GLN A 333 -11.07 -8.15 -11.67
CA GLN A 333 -11.99 -7.62 -12.68
C GLN A 333 -13.45 -7.77 -12.20
N PRO A 334 -14.33 -6.78 -12.47
CA PRO A 334 -15.74 -6.84 -12.03
C PRO A 334 -16.54 -8.02 -12.61
N ASN A 335 -16.12 -8.49 -13.79
CA ASN A 335 -16.69 -9.66 -14.48
C ASN A 335 -16.19 -11.00 -13.89
N GLY A 336 -15.24 -10.98 -12.95
CA GLY A 336 -14.62 -12.17 -12.37
C GLY A 336 -13.54 -12.83 -13.24
N ASN A 337 -13.20 -12.27 -14.40
CA ASN A 337 -12.17 -12.83 -15.28
C ASN A 337 -10.77 -12.72 -14.67
N ALA A 338 -9.93 -13.72 -14.97
CA ALA A 338 -8.53 -13.74 -14.59
C ALA A 338 -7.76 -12.57 -15.21
N HIS A 339 -6.73 -12.09 -14.51
CA HIS A 339 -5.78 -11.14 -15.09
C HIS A 339 -4.93 -11.80 -16.18
N PHE A 340 -4.59 -11.00 -17.20
CA PHE A 340 -3.66 -11.38 -18.27
C PHE A 340 -2.43 -10.48 -18.24
N GLY A 341 -1.27 -11.12 -18.24
CA GLY A 341 0.03 -10.49 -18.41
C GLY A 341 0.67 -10.97 -19.70
N ALA A 342 1.44 -10.10 -20.35
CA ALA A 342 2.21 -10.42 -21.53
C ALA A 342 3.69 -10.17 -21.30
N TYR A 343 4.55 -10.94 -21.98
CA TYR A 343 5.98 -10.69 -22.04
C TYR A 343 6.44 -10.62 -23.49
N SER A 344 7.01 -9.48 -23.84
CA SER A 344 7.74 -9.22 -25.09
C SER A 344 9.23 -9.44 -24.84
N CYS A 345 9.79 -10.52 -25.39
CA CYS A 345 11.21 -10.84 -25.24
C CYS A 345 11.90 -10.78 -26.60
N LEU A 346 12.63 -9.68 -26.82
CA LEU A 346 13.56 -9.50 -27.93
C LEU A 346 14.98 -9.88 -27.51
N THR A 347 15.63 -10.69 -28.34
CA THR A 347 17.03 -11.12 -28.22
C THR A 347 17.79 -10.67 -29.47
N VAL A 348 18.94 -10.03 -29.27
CA VAL A 348 19.82 -9.58 -30.36
C VAL A 348 21.18 -10.23 -30.21
N SER A 349 21.63 -10.88 -31.28
CA SER A 349 22.98 -11.45 -31.43
C SER A 349 23.58 -10.95 -32.75
N ASP A 350 24.91 -11.02 -32.90
CA ASP A 350 25.66 -10.44 -34.04
C ASP A 350 25.12 -10.81 -35.44
N ASN A 351 24.39 -11.92 -35.58
CA ASN A 351 23.83 -12.37 -36.86
C ASN A 351 22.36 -12.82 -36.80
N ASN A 352 21.65 -12.64 -35.68
CA ASN A 352 20.27 -13.14 -35.55
C ASN A 352 19.44 -12.30 -34.57
N HIS A 353 18.21 -11.97 -34.97
CA HIS A 353 17.18 -11.38 -34.13
C HIS A 353 16.13 -12.45 -33.85
N ASP A 354 16.03 -12.85 -32.58
CA ASP A 354 15.02 -13.80 -32.14
C ASP A 354 14.04 -13.08 -31.22
N TYR A 355 12.76 -13.41 -31.35
CA TYR A 355 11.70 -12.73 -30.63
C TYR A 355 10.65 -13.74 -30.22
N CYS A 356 10.13 -13.59 -29.00
CA CYS A 356 8.91 -14.25 -28.58
C CYS A 356 7.96 -13.28 -27.88
N HIS A 357 6.67 -13.57 -28.04
CA HIS A 357 5.61 -12.92 -27.30
C HIS A 357 4.82 -13.98 -26.55
N ILE A 358 4.66 -13.80 -25.25
CA ILE A 358 4.11 -14.80 -24.33
C ILE A 358 2.90 -14.20 -23.62
N ILE A 359 1.78 -14.91 -23.61
CA ILE A 359 0.58 -14.54 -22.86
C ILE A 359 0.41 -15.49 -21.68
N LEU A 360 0.39 -14.91 -20.49
CA LEU A 360 0.20 -15.58 -19.21
C LEU A 360 -1.17 -15.23 -18.62
N GLN A 361 -1.75 -16.19 -17.91
CA GLN A 361 -3.00 -16.00 -17.17
C GLN A 361 -2.78 -16.29 -15.69
N GLU A 362 -3.40 -15.47 -14.86
CA GLU A 362 -3.55 -15.71 -13.42
C GLU A 362 -4.27 -17.06 -13.13
N GLU A 363 -3.82 -17.78 -12.10
CA GLU A 363 -4.54 -18.95 -11.57
C GLU A 363 -5.76 -18.50 -10.75
N GLN A 364 -6.95 -19.00 -11.06
CA GLN A 364 -8.16 -18.72 -10.28
C GLN A 364 -8.65 -19.97 -9.56
N VAL A 365 -8.88 -19.86 -8.26
CA VAL A 365 -9.54 -20.90 -7.48
C VAL A 365 -11.00 -20.97 -7.91
N VAL A 366 -11.43 -22.13 -8.42
CA VAL A 366 -12.80 -22.35 -8.90
C VAL A 366 -13.80 -22.29 -7.73
N LEU A 367 -14.81 -21.44 -7.86
CA LEU A 367 -15.82 -21.20 -6.83
C LEU A 367 -17.09 -22.02 -7.07
N ILE A 368 -17.66 -22.56 -5.98
CA ILE A 368 -19.01 -23.14 -5.96
C ILE A 368 -20.05 -22.05 -5.65
N ASP A 369 -19.74 -21.06 -4.79
CA ASP A 369 -20.62 -19.95 -4.42
C ASP A 369 -19.85 -18.64 -4.08
N GLY A 370 -19.52 -17.83 -5.10
CA GLY A 370 -18.91 -16.49 -4.92
C GLY A 370 -18.12 -16.01 -6.15
N LYS A 371 -17.78 -14.71 -6.23
CA LYS A 371 -16.85 -14.15 -7.24
C LYS A 371 -15.38 -14.26 -6.80
N HIS A 372 -15.10 -14.17 -5.49
CA HIS A 372 -13.75 -14.13 -4.93
C HIS A 372 -13.65 -15.05 -3.70
N ALA A 373 -12.91 -16.17 -3.81
CA ALA A 373 -12.84 -17.19 -2.78
C ALA A 373 -12.07 -16.71 -1.56
N ALA A 374 -12.68 -16.77 -0.37
CA ALA A 374 -12.01 -16.42 0.89
C ALA A 374 -10.74 -17.27 1.15
N SER A 375 -10.64 -18.47 0.56
CA SER A 375 -9.48 -19.35 0.67
C SER A 375 -8.32 -19.01 -0.29
N ASP A 376 -8.54 -18.15 -1.29
CA ASP A 376 -7.52 -17.76 -2.27
C ASP A 376 -6.63 -16.64 -1.70
N ILE A 377 -5.86 -16.98 -0.66
CA ILE A 377 -4.88 -16.12 -0.01
C ILE A 377 -3.51 -16.41 -0.61
N ARG A 378 -2.85 -15.37 -1.11
CA ARG A 378 -1.56 -15.49 -1.79
C ARG A 378 -0.46 -14.96 -0.88
N SER A 379 0.16 -15.88 -0.14
CA SER A 379 1.24 -15.51 0.78
C SER A 379 2.48 -15.02 0.04
N ASN A 380 3.28 -14.20 0.71
CA ASN A 380 4.52 -13.61 0.21
C ASN A 380 5.49 -13.34 1.36
N GLY A 381 6.76 -13.09 1.01
CA GLY A 381 7.81 -12.71 1.94
C GLY A 381 8.04 -11.20 2.07
N PHE A 382 7.30 -10.36 1.35
CA PHE A 382 7.63 -8.94 1.14
C PHE A 382 7.96 -8.14 2.41
N ILE A 383 7.12 -8.23 3.45
CA ILE A 383 7.36 -7.54 4.73
C ILE A 383 8.37 -8.31 5.60
N ALA A 384 8.36 -9.64 5.55
CA ALA A 384 9.25 -10.50 6.32
C ALA A 384 10.71 -10.46 5.84
N CYS A 385 10.97 -10.07 4.59
CA CYS A 385 12.28 -9.86 4.01
C CYS A 385 12.69 -8.38 3.97
N SER A 386 11.92 -7.48 4.60
CA SER A 386 12.29 -6.08 4.68
C SER A 386 13.64 -5.88 5.36
N ASP A 387 14.37 -4.84 4.97
CA ASP A 387 15.56 -4.43 5.71
C ASP A 387 15.15 -3.83 7.08
N LEU A 388 13.96 -3.22 7.20
CA LEU A 388 13.45 -2.68 8.45
C LEU A 388 12.96 -3.81 9.37
N GLN A 389 13.73 -4.10 10.42
CA GLN A 389 13.47 -5.18 11.37
C GLN A 389 12.95 -4.64 12.71
N LEU A 390 12.03 -5.41 13.32
CA LEU A 390 11.48 -5.16 14.66
C LEU A 390 12.08 -6.15 15.65
N VAL A 391 12.83 -5.66 16.64
CA VAL A 391 13.42 -6.48 17.71
C VAL A 391 12.64 -6.23 19.00
N LEU A 392 12.07 -7.29 19.57
CA LEU A 392 11.24 -7.25 20.78
C LEU A 392 12.03 -7.72 22.00
N ILE A 393 11.98 -6.97 23.09
CA ILE A 393 12.62 -7.32 24.36
C ILE A 393 11.58 -7.21 25.46
N GLY A 394 11.18 -8.34 26.04
CA GLY A 394 10.09 -8.43 27.01
C GLY A 394 10.58 -8.87 28.39
N ALA A 395 10.17 -8.17 29.46
CA ALA A 395 10.45 -8.58 30.84
C ALA A 395 9.39 -8.07 31.83
N GLU A 396 9.52 -8.50 33.09
CA GLU A 396 8.60 -8.13 34.17
C GLU A 396 8.97 -6.82 34.89
N ASP A 397 10.23 -6.39 34.81
CA ASP A 397 10.74 -5.21 35.50
C ASP A 397 11.94 -4.57 34.76
N LEU A 398 12.34 -3.38 35.21
CA LEU A 398 13.44 -2.61 34.64
C LEU A 398 14.80 -3.36 34.71
N PRO A 399 15.22 -3.96 35.84
CA PRO A 399 16.47 -4.71 35.88
C PRO A 399 16.56 -5.81 34.82
N ASN A 400 15.50 -6.60 34.65
CA ASN A 400 15.49 -7.68 33.66
C ASN A 400 15.48 -7.15 32.21
N LEU A 401 14.81 -6.01 31.93
CA LEU A 401 14.90 -5.35 30.63
C LEU A 401 16.34 -4.91 30.31
N LEU A 402 17.04 -4.32 31.29
CA LEU A 402 18.42 -3.87 31.12
C LEU A 402 19.37 -5.05 30.93
N THR A 403 19.19 -6.16 31.65
CA THR A 403 19.96 -7.38 31.43
C THR A 403 19.79 -7.90 30.01
N GLN A 404 18.56 -8.01 29.50
CA GLN A 404 18.35 -8.47 28.12
C GLN A 404 18.94 -7.53 27.06
N LEU A 405 18.94 -6.21 27.30
CA LEU A 405 19.62 -5.25 26.43
C LEU A 405 21.14 -5.43 26.44
N ILE A 406 21.73 -5.75 27.59
CA ILE A 406 23.17 -6.04 27.71
C ILE A 406 23.50 -7.35 27.00
N ASP A 407 22.72 -8.41 27.23
CA ASP A 407 22.93 -9.71 26.58
C ASP A 407 22.86 -9.59 25.05
N LEU A 408 21.92 -8.77 24.55
CA LEU A 408 21.83 -8.48 23.12
C LEU A 408 23.02 -7.66 22.61
N GLU A 409 23.50 -6.67 23.36
CA GLU A 409 24.70 -5.90 23.00
C GLU A 409 25.94 -6.80 22.91
N ASP A 410 26.11 -7.71 23.88
CA ASP A 410 27.21 -8.69 23.90
C ASP A 410 27.12 -9.69 22.74
N GLU A 411 25.91 -10.16 22.39
CA GLU A 411 25.65 -11.00 21.21
C GLU A 411 26.06 -10.30 19.91
N LEU A 412 25.75 -9.01 19.78
CA LEU A 412 26.16 -8.20 18.63
C LEU A 412 27.67 -8.03 18.57
N GLU A 413 28.33 -7.72 19.69
CA GLU A 413 29.79 -7.59 19.74
C GLU A 413 30.51 -8.90 19.37
N ALA A 414 29.99 -10.04 19.83
CA ALA A 414 30.53 -11.36 19.47
C ALA A 414 30.37 -11.62 17.96
N THR A 415 29.24 -11.24 17.38
CA THR A 415 28.99 -11.33 15.93
C THR A 415 29.97 -10.46 15.14
N PHE A 416 30.22 -9.22 15.58
CA PHE A 416 31.20 -8.33 14.94
C PHE A 416 32.64 -8.85 15.03
N LYS A 417 33.05 -9.40 16.18
CA LYS A 417 34.40 -9.98 16.35
C LYS A 417 34.57 -11.27 15.54
N GLY A 418 33.55 -12.13 15.49
CA GLY A 418 33.55 -13.34 14.67
C GLY A 418 33.54 -13.06 13.17
N ASN A 419 32.97 -11.93 12.73
CA ASN A 419 32.99 -11.52 11.33
C ASN A 419 34.38 -11.12 10.82
N LEU A 420 35.29 -10.69 11.71
CA LEU A 420 36.68 -10.32 11.41
C LEU A 420 37.64 -11.53 11.31
N GLU A 421 37.25 -12.70 11.83
CA GLU A 421 38.04 -13.92 11.73
C GLU A 421 37.58 -14.73 10.50
N GLU A 422 38.39 -14.79 9.45
CA GLU A 422 38.14 -15.43 8.12
C GLU A 422 37.69 -16.92 8.15
N LYS A 423 37.54 -17.56 9.31
CA LYS A 423 37.37 -19.02 9.44
C LYS A 423 35.97 -19.52 9.78
N ALA A 424 34.96 -18.67 9.91
CA ALA A 424 33.59 -19.08 10.25
C ALA A 424 32.53 -18.61 9.23
N GLU A 425 32.67 -18.99 7.97
CA GLU A 425 31.71 -18.69 6.88
C GLU A 425 30.31 -19.31 7.08
N GLN A 426 30.09 -20.16 8.09
CA GLN A 426 28.87 -20.96 8.24
C GLN A 426 27.90 -20.49 9.33
N SER A 427 28.16 -19.38 10.03
CA SER A 427 27.23 -18.87 11.06
C SER A 427 27.34 -17.36 11.33
N ARG A 428 27.28 -16.51 10.30
CA ARG A 428 27.09 -15.07 10.49
C ARG A 428 25.61 -14.80 10.76
N THR A 429 25.24 -14.46 11.99
CA THR A 429 23.85 -14.14 12.37
C THR A 429 23.42 -12.82 11.73
N SER A 430 22.37 -12.83 10.92
CA SER A 430 21.83 -11.60 10.32
C SER A 430 20.90 -10.83 11.27
N LEU A 431 20.62 -9.56 10.98
CA LEU A 431 19.66 -8.77 11.75
C LEU A 431 18.27 -9.43 11.76
N LYS A 432 17.88 -10.06 10.64
CA LYS A 432 16.63 -10.80 10.51
C LYS A 432 16.60 -12.03 11.43
N ASP A 433 17.71 -12.76 11.55
CA ASP A 433 17.81 -13.92 12.45
C ASP A 433 17.67 -13.51 13.92
N ILE A 434 18.28 -12.37 14.29
CA ILE A 434 18.13 -11.79 15.64
C ILE A 434 16.66 -11.43 15.88
N ALA A 435 16.05 -10.68 14.96
CA ALA A 435 14.66 -10.24 15.07
C ALA A 435 13.70 -11.43 15.20
N LEU A 436 13.87 -12.46 14.35
CA LEU A 436 13.09 -13.70 14.38
C LEU A 436 13.29 -14.45 15.69
N THR A 437 14.53 -14.60 16.17
CA THR A 437 14.85 -15.28 17.43
C THR A 437 14.16 -14.60 18.61
N ARG A 438 14.21 -13.26 18.68
CA ARG A 438 13.55 -12.49 19.73
C ARG A 438 12.02 -12.56 19.63
N PHE A 439 11.47 -12.58 18.42
CA PHE A 439 10.04 -12.83 18.22
C PHE A 439 9.60 -14.21 18.71
N GLU A 440 10.31 -15.29 18.37
CA GLU A 440 9.97 -16.63 18.84
C GLU A 440 10.08 -16.74 20.37
N GLN A 441 11.08 -16.11 20.99
CA GLN A 441 11.19 -16.00 22.45
C GLN A 441 9.98 -15.27 23.08
N SER A 442 9.47 -14.22 22.42
CA SER A 442 8.32 -13.45 22.90
C SER A 442 7.01 -14.24 22.92
N LYS A 443 6.84 -15.25 22.04
CA LYS A 443 5.61 -16.08 22.00
C LYS A 443 5.43 -16.95 23.26
N GLY A 444 6.54 -17.36 23.88
CA GLY A 444 6.53 -18.24 25.06
C GLY A 444 6.37 -17.51 26.39
N ASN A 445 6.59 -16.19 26.43
CA ASN A 445 6.69 -15.41 27.65
C ASN A 445 5.65 -14.29 27.69
N SER A 446 4.74 -14.33 28.66
CA SER A 446 3.94 -13.14 28.99
C SER A 446 4.86 -12.13 29.66
N SER A 447 5.06 -10.97 29.03
CA SER A 447 5.89 -9.89 29.58
C SER A 447 5.02 -8.70 29.98
N ARG A 448 5.21 -8.18 31.19
CA ARG A 448 4.57 -6.91 31.63
C ARG A 448 5.04 -5.71 30.82
N TYR A 449 6.34 -5.66 30.50
CA TYR A 449 6.97 -4.57 29.78
C TYR A 449 7.62 -5.08 28.50
N THR A 450 7.46 -4.34 27.40
CA THR A 450 8.08 -4.68 26.12
C THR A 450 8.75 -3.45 25.52
N ILE A 451 10.04 -3.55 25.22
CA ILE A 451 10.79 -2.62 24.39
C ILE A 451 10.69 -3.10 22.95
N ALA A 452 10.37 -2.19 22.03
CA ALA A 452 10.40 -2.44 20.60
C ALA A 452 11.52 -1.59 19.97
N LEU A 453 12.52 -2.24 19.38
CA LEU A 453 13.62 -1.58 18.67
C LEU A 453 13.42 -1.74 17.16
N LEU A 454 13.56 -0.64 16.40
CA LEU A 454 13.49 -0.64 14.94
C LEU A 454 14.88 -0.33 14.37
N SER A 455 15.34 -1.13 13.43
CA SER A 455 16.65 -0.95 12.79
C SER A 455 16.69 -1.57 11.39
N GLU A 456 17.50 -1.02 10.49
CA GLU A 456 17.75 -1.56 9.15
C GLU A 456 19.13 -2.23 9.01
N SER A 457 19.99 -2.10 10.02
CA SER A 457 21.30 -2.75 10.07
C SER A 457 21.71 -3.10 11.50
N ILE A 458 22.72 -3.96 11.64
CA ILE A 458 23.27 -4.32 12.94
C ILE A 458 23.88 -3.09 13.64
N GLU A 459 24.50 -2.18 12.89
CA GLU A 459 25.09 -0.95 13.41
C GLU A 459 24.01 0.02 13.94
N GLU A 460 22.87 0.11 13.25
CA GLU A 460 21.72 0.88 13.72
C GLU A 460 21.11 0.24 14.98
N LEU A 461 20.97 -1.09 15.01
CA LEU A 461 20.50 -1.81 16.20
C LEU A 461 21.39 -1.53 17.42
N SER A 462 22.71 -1.55 17.26
CA SER A 462 23.65 -1.21 18.34
C SER A 462 23.44 0.22 18.87
N LYS A 463 23.17 1.20 17.98
CA LYS A 463 22.84 2.57 18.40
C LYS A 463 21.51 2.63 19.15
N GLU A 464 20.49 1.93 18.67
CA GLU A 464 19.17 1.89 19.31
C GLU A 464 19.23 1.22 20.69
N ILE A 465 20.04 0.17 20.88
CA ILE A 465 20.29 -0.45 22.19
C ILE A 465 20.92 0.56 23.17
N LYS A 466 21.93 1.32 22.73
CA LYS A 466 22.57 2.35 23.57
C LYS A 466 21.58 3.45 23.97
N LEU A 467 20.73 3.89 23.04
CA LEU A 467 19.65 4.84 23.33
C LEU A 467 18.63 4.24 24.30
N ALA A 468 18.27 2.96 24.15
CA ALA A 468 17.33 2.27 25.04
C ALA A 468 17.88 2.15 26.47
N LYS A 469 19.16 1.77 26.64
CA LYS A 469 19.82 1.66 27.96
C LYS A 469 19.81 2.97 28.74
N ALA A 470 19.80 4.12 28.06
CA ALA A 470 19.66 5.44 28.68
C ALA A 470 18.19 5.88 28.85
N GLY A 471 17.36 5.68 27.83
CA GLY A 471 15.99 6.20 27.77
C GLY A 471 14.97 5.40 28.56
N VAL A 472 15.11 4.07 28.60
CA VAL A 472 14.17 3.18 29.33
C VAL A 472 14.20 3.45 30.84
N PRO A 473 15.36 3.53 31.53
CA PRO A 473 15.39 3.92 32.94
C PRO A 473 14.80 5.31 33.21
N ALA A 474 15.03 6.28 32.31
CA ALA A 474 14.48 7.62 32.45
C ALA A 474 12.94 7.60 32.41
N ALA A 475 12.34 6.79 31.53
CA ALA A 475 10.89 6.61 31.44
C ALA A 475 10.28 6.03 32.74
N PHE A 476 10.99 5.15 33.45
CA PHE A 476 10.57 4.67 34.79
C PHE A 476 10.77 5.70 35.91
N SER A 477 11.72 6.62 35.75
CA SER A 477 12.08 7.59 36.79
C SER A 477 11.13 8.80 36.81
N ASP A 478 10.54 9.13 35.65
CA ASP A 478 9.53 10.19 35.51
C ASP A 478 8.15 9.82 36.10
N VAL A 479 8.03 8.70 36.81
CA VAL A 479 6.80 8.31 37.52
C VAL A 479 6.43 9.28 38.66
N ASN A 480 7.41 10.03 39.19
CA ASN A 480 7.25 10.94 40.32
C ASN A 480 7.52 12.43 39.97
N SER A 481 7.70 12.79 38.70
CA SER A 481 8.01 14.17 38.30
C SER A 481 6.77 14.86 37.69
N ASP A 482 6.40 16.04 38.19
CA ASP A 482 5.28 16.88 37.69
C ASP A 482 5.49 17.41 36.25
N LYS A 483 6.35 16.78 35.45
CA LYS A 483 6.65 17.20 34.08
C LYS A 483 5.84 16.37 33.09
N ASN A 484 5.26 17.08 32.12
CA ASN A 484 4.40 16.63 31.01
C ASN A 484 4.97 15.55 30.05
N ASN A 485 5.96 14.75 30.45
CA ASN A 485 6.44 13.65 29.64
C ASN A 485 5.64 12.40 29.98
N GLN A 486 4.88 11.92 28.99
CA GLN A 486 4.38 10.55 28.96
C GLN A 486 5.57 9.64 29.31
N GLN A 487 5.37 8.70 30.24
CA GLN A 487 6.36 7.74 30.75
C GLN A 487 6.81 6.78 29.64
N GLU A 488 7.40 7.35 28.60
CA GLU A 488 7.60 6.76 27.29
C GLU A 488 8.97 7.19 26.77
N TRP A 489 9.65 6.26 26.13
CA TRP A 489 10.85 6.51 25.36
C TRP A 489 10.57 6.24 23.89
N ARG A 490 11.06 7.12 23.01
CA ARG A 490 10.88 6.99 21.56
C ARG A 490 12.08 7.52 20.79
N THR A 491 12.36 6.92 19.63
CA THR A 491 13.41 7.40 18.70
C THR A 491 12.80 7.89 17.38
N PRO A 492 13.51 8.73 16.59
CA PRO A 492 13.04 9.16 15.27
C PRO A 492 12.77 8.00 14.31
N LYS A 493 13.49 6.88 14.43
CA LYS A 493 13.26 5.68 13.63
C LYS A 493 11.91 5.06 13.95
N GLY A 494 11.57 5.02 15.23
CA GLY A 494 10.29 4.52 15.72
C GLY A 494 10.39 3.51 16.85
N SER A 495 11.60 3.24 17.37
CA SER A 495 11.77 2.44 18.58
C SER A 495 11.00 3.06 19.72
N TYR A 496 10.43 2.22 20.58
CA TYR A 496 9.42 2.64 21.52
C TYR A 496 9.42 1.80 22.80
N PHE A 497 9.19 2.48 23.92
CA PHE A 497 8.97 1.86 25.22
C PHE A 497 7.96 2.68 26.04
N SER A 498 7.10 2.02 26.81
CA SER A 498 6.26 2.64 27.85
C SER A 498 6.49 1.99 29.21
N ALA A 499 6.77 2.81 30.23
CA ALA A 499 6.85 2.38 31.63
C ALA A 499 5.46 2.29 32.31
N SER A 500 4.41 2.78 31.65
CA SER A 500 3.01 2.61 32.06
C SER A 500 2.13 2.10 30.91
N PRO A 501 2.27 0.81 30.54
CA PRO A 501 1.41 0.17 29.56
C PRO A 501 -0.07 0.32 29.93
N VAL A 502 -0.87 0.88 29.03
CA VAL A 502 -2.29 1.17 29.31
C VAL A 502 -3.22 -0.02 29.11
N ASN A 503 -2.71 -1.12 28.56
CA ASN A 503 -3.42 -2.39 28.42
C ASN A 503 -2.67 -3.49 29.18
N ASN A 504 -2.97 -3.65 30.47
CA ASN A 504 -2.35 -4.64 31.35
C ASN A 504 -3.16 -5.96 31.39
N SER A 505 -2.44 -7.08 31.58
CA SER A 505 -2.95 -8.45 31.44
C SER A 505 -4.04 -8.88 32.45
N GLU A 506 -4.34 -8.05 33.45
CA GLU A 506 -5.35 -8.33 34.48
C GLU A 506 -6.79 -8.06 34.02
N SER A 507 -6.97 -7.31 32.93
CA SER A 507 -8.28 -7.06 32.31
C SER A 507 -8.56 -8.08 31.20
N ALA A 508 -9.72 -8.75 31.25
CA ALA A 508 -10.17 -9.67 30.19
C ALA A 508 -10.48 -8.96 28.85
N THR A 509 -10.46 -7.62 28.82
CA THR A 509 -10.70 -6.78 27.63
C THR A 509 -9.46 -5.94 27.30
N ASN A 510 -9.08 -5.87 26.02
CA ASN A 510 -7.93 -5.10 25.54
C ASN A 510 -8.15 -3.58 25.56
N ASN A 511 -9.40 -3.14 25.82
CA ASN A 511 -9.80 -1.74 25.91
C ASN A 511 -9.48 -0.94 24.64
N VAL A 512 -9.56 -1.62 23.48
CA VAL A 512 -9.19 -1.10 22.16
C VAL A 512 -10.36 -0.36 21.54
N SER A 513 -10.07 0.83 21.03
CA SER A 513 -11.00 1.71 20.35
C SER A 513 -10.54 1.99 18.94
N PHE A 514 -11.40 1.73 17.94
CA PHE A 514 -11.16 2.17 16.58
C PHE A 514 -11.81 3.54 16.36
N LEU A 515 -11.01 4.49 15.86
CA LEU A 515 -11.42 5.85 15.56
C LEU A 515 -11.44 6.06 14.05
N TYR A 516 -12.59 6.44 13.50
CA TYR A 516 -12.75 6.66 12.06
C TYR A 516 -12.78 8.16 11.75
N PRO A 517 -11.82 8.71 10.98
CA PRO A 517 -11.80 10.13 10.62
C PRO A 517 -12.90 10.49 9.61
N GLY A 518 -13.16 11.80 9.49
CA GLY A 518 -14.13 12.36 8.54
C GLY A 518 -13.58 12.50 7.12
N ILE A 519 -14.31 13.25 6.27
CA ILE A 519 -13.94 13.51 4.87
C ILE A 519 -12.65 14.34 4.78
N GLY A 520 -11.77 14.05 3.83
CA GLY A 520 -10.73 14.98 3.38
C GLY A 520 -9.28 14.59 3.66
N ALA A 521 -9.05 13.41 4.24
CA ALA A 521 -7.69 12.94 4.50
C ALA A 521 -7.08 12.11 3.35
N THR A 522 -7.88 11.68 2.36
CA THR A 522 -7.39 10.91 1.20
C THR A 522 -6.38 11.71 0.37
N TYR A 523 -5.39 11.03 -0.16
CA TYR A 523 -4.33 11.63 -0.97
C TYR A 523 -3.89 10.67 -2.08
N VAL A 524 -3.27 11.20 -3.12
CA VAL A 524 -2.73 10.38 -4.23
C VAL A 524 -1.71 9.39 -3.68
N GLY A 525 -1.98 8.09 -3.87
CA GLY A 525 -1.16 6.98 -3.42
C GLY A 525 -1.47 6.43 -2.03
N LEU A 526 -2.64 6.78 -1.47
CA LEU A 526 -3.15 6.14 -0.26
C LEU A 526 -3.26 4.62 -0.44
N GLY A 527 -2.62 3.88 0.47
CA GLY A 527 -2.76 2.44 0.64
C GLY A 527 -2.24 1.58 -0.52
N ARG A 528 -1.29 2.11 -1.32
CA ARG A 528 -0.69 1.39 -2.46
C ARG A 528 -0.09 0.05 -2.06
N ASP A 529 0.54 -0.02 -0.89
CA ASP A 529 1.29 -1.20 -0.48
C ASP A 529 0.46 -2.16 0.38
N LEU A 530 -0.73 -1.76 0.85
CA LEU A 530 -1.45 -2.51 1.90
C LEU A 530 -1.83 -3.93 1.48
N PHE A 531 -2.29 -4.13 0.25
CA PHE A 531 -2.66 -5.44 -0.27
C PHE A 531 -1.45 -6.37 -0.45
N HIS A 532 -0.27 -5.79 -0.65
CA HIS A 532 0.95 -6.54 -0.85
C HIS A 532 1.67 -6.81 0.49
N LEU A 533 1.67 -5.85 1.42
CA LEU A 533 2.09 -6.03 2.80
C LEU A 533 1.24 -7.10 3.52
N PHE A 534 -0.07 -7.13 3.22
CA PHE A 534 -1.07 -7.92 3.94
C PHE A 534 -2.05 -8.63 2.98
N PRO A 535 -1.61 -9.62 2.19
CA PRO A 535 -2.47 -10.27 1.20
C PRO A 535 -3.67 -11.02 1.78
N GLU A 536 -3.69 -11.29 3.09
CA GLU A 536 -4.83 -11.87 3.82
C GLU A 536 -6.11 -11.03 3.73
N ILE A 537 -5.99 -9.72 3.49
CA ILE A 537 -7.17 -8.84 3.40
C ILE A 537 -7.79 -8.83 2.00
N HIS A 538 -7.08 -9.32 0.98
CA HIS A 538 -7.42 -9.08 -0.41
C HIS A 538 -8.84 -9.54 -0.75
N GLN A 539 -9.20 -10.76 -0.38
CA GLN A 539 -10.49 -11.35 -0.77
C GLN A 539 -11.66 -10.74 0.01
N ASP A 540 -11.48 -10.48 1.31
CA ASP A 540 -12.49 -9.81 2.13
C ASP A 540 -12.79 -8.41 1.61
N VAL A 541 -11.76 -7.67 1.21
CA VAL A 541 -11.91 -6.33 0.63
C VAL A 541 -12.50 -6.40 -0.78
N ALA A 542 -12.04 -7.32 -1.63
CA ALA A 542 -12.59 -7.51 -2.97
C ALA A 542 -14.09 -7.83 -2.95
N ASN A 543 -14.58 -8.52 -1.92
CA ASN A 543 -16.00 -8.85 -1.76
C ASN A 543 -16.87 -7.69 -1.21
N LEU A 544 -16.30 -6.52 -0.88
CA LEU A 544 -17.08 -5.37 -0.39
C LEU A 544 -17.90 -4.68 -1.48
N ALA A 545 -17.50 -4.82 -2.74
CA ALA A 545 -18.13 -4.20 -3.89
C ALA A 545 -17.94 -5.05 -5.15
N ASP A 546 -18.84 -4.91 -6.13
CA ASP A 546 -18.70 -5.59 -7.43
C ASP A 546 -17.47 -5.13 -8.22
N ASP A 547 -17.11 -3.85 -8.10
CA ASP A 547 -15.89 -3.25 -8.65
C ASP A 547 -15.13 -2.55 -7.53
N ILE A 548 -14.32 -3.31 -6.79
CA ILE A 548 -13.55 -2.79 -5.66
C ILE A 548 -12.53 -1.73 -6.10
N GLY A 549 -11.98 -1.84 -7.31
CA GLY A 549 -11.02 -0.87 -7.84
C GLY A 549 -11.66 0.49 -8.08
N ALA A 550 -12.90 0.52 -8.58
CA ALA A 550 -13.69 1.75 -8.71
C ALA A 550 -14.06 2.34 -7.34
N SER A 551 -14.49 1.52 -6.37
CA SER A 551 -14.85 2.01 -5.02
C SER A 551 -13.65 2.55 -4.25
N LEU A 552 -12.46 1.95 -4.39
CA LEU A 552 -11.21 2.48 -3.83
C LEU A 552 -10.60 3.61 -4.68
N LYS A 553 -11.26 4.01 -5.77
CA LYS A 553 -10.83 5.09 -6.67
C LYS A 553 -9.41 4.89 -7.21
N ASP A 554 -9.07 3.66 -7.61
CA ASP A 554 -7.73 3.28 -8.11
C ASP A 554 -7.18 4.29 -9.11
N LYS A 555 -7.93 4.63 -10.17
CA LYS A 555 -7.46 5.55 -11.21
C LYS A 555 -7.25 6.99 -10.74
N LEU A 556 -7.88 7.41 -9.64
CA LEU A 556 -7.68 8.75 -9.06
C LEU A 556 -6.51 8.76 -8.08
N LEU A 557 -6.36 7.71 -7.26
CA LEU A 557 -5.28 7.61 -6.26
C LEU A 557 -3.97 7.11 -6.88
N ASN A 558 -4.05 6.33 -7.95
CA ASN A 558 -2.94 5.77 -8.73
C ASN A 558 -3.08 6.20 -10.20
N PRO A 559 -2.93 7.51 -10.50
CA PRO A 559 -3.10 8.01 -11.86
C PRO A 559 -2.18 7.29 -12.84
N ARG A 560 -2.70 7.05 -14.04
CA ARG A 560 -1.99 6.40 -15.14
C ARG A 560 -1.42 7.50 -16.01
N SER A 561 -0.14 7.42 -16.32
CA SER A 561 0.54 8.44 -17.13
C SER A 561 1.65 7.82 -17.94
N ILE A 562 1.92 8.40 -19.11
CA ILE A 562 3.11 8.12 -19.91
C ILE A 562 4.30 8.98 -19.48
N ILE A 563 4.07 10.10 -18.77
CA ILE A 563 5.10 11.00 -18.25
C ILE A 563 5.02 11.01 -16.72
N ARG A 564 6.17 10.93 -16.04
CA ARG A 564 6.24 11.04 -14.58
C ARG A 564 5.65 12.37 -14.12
N PRO A 565 4.62 12.36 -13.27
CA PRO A 565 4.11 13.60 -12.70
C PRO A 565 5.19 14.26 -11.83
N ASP A 566 5.51 15.52 -12.13
CA ASP A 566 6.39 16.32 -11.28
C ASP A 566 5.67 16.73 -9.97
N PHE A 567 6.40 17.39 -9.06
CA PHE A 567 5.84 17.84 -7.78
C PHE A 567 4.62 18.76 -7.95
N LYS A 568 4.62 19.62 -8.98
CA LYS A 568 3.52 20.56 -9.22
C LYS A 568 2.28 19.81 -9.72
N ALA A 569 2.45 18.84 -10.63
CA ALA A 569 1.41 17.98 -11.13
C ALA A 569 0.82 17.09 -10.03
N LEU A 570 1.65 16.48 -9.17
CA LEU A 570 1.19 15.71 -8.01
C LEU A 570 0.36 16.57 -7.05
N LYS A 571 0.83 17.79 -6.75
CA LYS A 571 0.08 18.73 -5.91
C LYS A 571 -1.26 19.11 -6.56
N GLN A 572 -1.28 19.29 -7.88
CA GLN A 572 -2.53 19.57 -8.60
C GLN A 572 -3.49 18.37 -8.58
N LEU A 573 -2.98 17.15 -8.70
CA LEU A 573 -3.79 15.93 -8.60
C LEU A 573 -4.40 15.78 -7.20
N ASP A 574 -3.64 16.04 -6.13
CA ASP A 574 -4.16 16.10 -4.77
C ASP A 574 -5.24 17.18 -4.59
N LEU A 575 -5.06 18.36 -5.21
CA LEU A 575 -6.06 19.43 -5.18
C LEU A 575 -7.32 19.05 -5.95
N ASN A 576 -7.18 18.43 -7.12
CA ASN A 576 -8.31 17.95 -7.93
C ASN A 576 -9.10 16.85 -7.20
N LEU A 577 -8.40 15.95 -6.50
CA LEU A 577 -9.02 14.94 -5.66
C LEU A 577 -9.91 15.61 -4.61
N ARG A 578 -9.42 16.65 -3.93
CA ARG A 578 -10.19 17.43 -2.92
C ARG A 578 -11.41 18.14 -3.48
N GLY A 579 -11.42 18.48 -4.77
CA GLY A 579 -12.56 19.07 -5.45
C GLY A 579 -13.74 18.11 -5.69
N LYS A 580 -13.55 16.80 -5.49
CA LYS A 580 -14.59 15.76 -5.71
C LYS A 580 -14.98 15.09 -4.39
N LEU A 581 -15.80 15.77 -3.59
CA LEU A 581 -16.18 15.32 -2.24
C LEU A 581 -16.78 13.91 -2.20
N ALA A 582 -17.65 13.56 -3.16
CA ALA A 582 -18.25 12.22 -3.23
C ALA A 582 -17.20 11.12 -3.48
N ASP A 583 -16.23 11.36 -4.37
CA ASP A 583 -15.16 10.39 -4.66
C ASP A 583 -14.25 10.19 -3.44
N ILE A 584 -13.92 11.26 -2.72
CA ILE A 584 -13.14 11.19 -1.48
C ILE A 584 -13.92 10.48 -0.37
N ALA A 585 -15.21 10.76 -0.24
CA ALA A 585 -16.09 10.14 0.74
C ALA A 585 -16.10 8.62 0.55
N GLU A 586 -16.34 8.17 -0.67
CA GLU A 586 -16.36 6.75 -1.02
C GLU A 586 -15.00 6.08 -0.78
N ALA A 587 -13.91 6.69 -1.27
CA ALA A 587 -12.56 6.18 -1.03
C ALA A 587 -12.24 6.11 0.47
N GLY A 588 -12.63 7.13 1.24
CA GLY A 588 -12.44 7.17 2.69
C GLY A 588 -13.13 6.02 3.42
N VAL A 589 -14.38 5.70 3.05
CA VAL A 589 -15.11 4.54 3.57
C VAL A 589 -14.41 3.24 3.16
N GLY A 590 -14.04 3.10 1.89
CA GLY A 590 -13.34 1.91 1.39
C GLY A 590 -12.02 1.65 2.13
N PHE A 591 -11.18 2.66 2.31
CA PHE A 591 -9.91 2.50 3.04
C PHE A 591 -10.12 2.30 4.55
N ALA A 592 -11.16 2.85 5.17
CA ALA A 592 -11.52 2.49 6.54
C ALA A 592 -11.79 0.99 6.69
N CYS A 593 -12.46 0.37 5.70
CA CYS A 593 -12.64 -1.09 5.65
C CYS A 593 -11.29 -1.80 5.49
N VAL A 594 -10.41 -1.34 4.58
CA VAL A 594 -9.07 -1.91 4.38
C VAL A 594 -8.26 -1.90 5.68
N PHE A 595 -8.13 -0.74 6.34
CA PHE A 595 -7.39 -0.61 7.60
C PHE A 595 -7.96 -1.50 8.70
N THR A 596 -9.29 -1.56 8.82
CA THR A 596 -9.97 -2.43 9.79
C THR A 596 -9.66 -3.90 9.51
N LYS A 597 -9.70 -4.33 8.25
CA LYS A 597 -9.38 -5.72 7.87
C LYS A 597 -7.93 -6.09 8.12
N VAL A 598 -6.98 -5.16 7.97
CA VAL A 598 -5.59 -5.42 8.36
C VAL A 598 -5.50 -5.76 9.86
N PHE A 599 -6.13 -4.95 10.73
CA PHE A 599 -6.10 -5.21 12.17
C PHE A 599 -6.86 -6.48 12.57
N GLU A 600 -8.03 -6.73 11.99
CA GLU A 600 -8.85 -7.90 12.32
C GLU A 600 -8.25 -9.21 11.79
N ASN A 601 -7.79 -9.23 10.54
CA ASN A 601 -7.41 -10.45 9.84
C ASN A 601 -5.93 -10.77 9.96
N VAL A 602 -5.05 -9.76 10.02
CA VAL A 602 -3.59 -9.97 10.14
C VAL A 602 -3.22 -9.95 11.61
N PHE A 603 -3.39 -8.81 12.27
CA PHE A 603 -2.93 -8.61 13.64
C PHE A 603 -3.84 -9.21 14.72
N LYS A 604 -5.01 -9.74 14.32
CA LYS A 604 -6.03 -10.33 15.21
C LYS A 604 -6.52 -9.40 16.32
N VAL A 605 -6.47 -8.09 16.09
CA VAL A 605 -6.97 -7.05 17.00
C VAL A 605 -8.37 -6.63 16.57
N LYS A 606 -9.31 -6.71 17.51
CA LYS A 606 -10.70 -6.25 17.33
C LYS A 606 -11.01 -5.11 18.28
N ALA A 607 -11.90 -4.23 17.84
CA ALA A 607 -12.40 -3.12 18.64
C ALA A 607 -13.36 -3.59 19.75
N ASP A 608 -13.10 -3.17 20.98
CA ASP A 608 -14.08 -3.21 22.08
C ASP A 608 -15.04 -2.01 21.96
N PHE A 609 -14.49 -0.86 21.53
CA PHE A 609 -15.20 0.38 21.29
C PHE A 609 -14.93 0.89 19.88
N ALA A 610 -15.86 1.61 19.28
CA ALA A 610 -15.60 2.32 18.04
C ALA A 610 -16.35 3.64 18.02
N THR A 611 -15.80 4.63 17.34
CA THR A 611 -16.51 5.87 17.04
C THR A 611 -15.98 6.48 15.74
N GLY A 612 -16.80 7.29 15.09
CA GLY A 612 -16.42 8.00 13.88
C GLY A 612 -16.62 9.50 14.04
N TYR A 613 -15.63 10.29 13.63
CA TYR A 613 -15.69 11.74 13.61
C TYR A 613 -16.50 12.21 12.39
N SER A 614 -17.65 12.88 12.62
CA SER A 614 -18.54 13.35 11.54
C SER A 614 -18.88 12.18 10.59
N MET A 615 -18.58 12.30 9.30
CA MET A 615 -18.80 11.28 8.29
C MET A 615 -18.02 9.97 8.53
N GLY A 616 -17.02 9.98 9.41
CA GLY A 616 -16.38 8.77 9.90
C GLY A 616 -17.35 7.81 10.61
N GLU A 617 -18.50 8.28 11.08
CA GLU A 617 -19.54 7.41 11.65
C GLU A 617 -20.11 6.44 10.61
N VAL A 618 -20.22 6.88 9.34
CA VAL A 618 -20.58 6.00 8.20
C VAL A 618 -19.47 4.98 7.95
N SER A 619 -18.22 5.43 7.92
CA SER A 619 -17.04 4.57 7.76
C SER A 619 -16.95 3.50 8.86
N MET A 620 -17.27 3.86 10.10
CA MET A 620 -17.29 2.92 11.23
C MET A 620 -18.27 1.77 11.00
N TYR A 621 -19.53 2.06 10.64
CA TYR A 621 -20.53 1.01 10.42
C TYR A 621 -20.17 0.11 9.23
N ALA A 622 -19.66 0.70 8.14
CA ALA A 622 -19.22 -0.07 6.99
C ALA A 622 -18.01 -0.96 7.33
N ALA A 623 -16.97 -0.40 7.95
CA ALA A 623 -15.71 -1.09 8.20
C ALA A 623 -15.81 -2.21 9.24
N LEU A 624 -16.65 -2.04 10.26
CA LEU A 624 -16.94 -3.09 11.25
C LEU A 624 -17.91 -4.16 10.72
N GLY A 625 -18.40 -4.01 9.49
CA GLY A 625 -19.35 -4.94 8.87
C GLY A 625 -20.73 -4.92 9.53
N ALA A 626 -21.18 -3.77 10.05
CA ALA A 626 -22.51 -3.63 10.65
C ALA A 626 -23.63 -3.70 9.60
N TRP A 627 -23.34 -3.30 8.36
CA TRP A 627 -24.23 -3.41 7.20
C TRP A 627 -23.95 -4.66 6.37
N GLN A 628 -25.00 -5.29 5.83
CA GLN A 628 -24.85 -6.49 5.00
C GLN A 628 -24.18 -6.19 3.65
N GLN A 629 -24.50 -5.06 3.04
CA GLN A 629 -23.98 -4.65 1.73
C GLN A 629 -23.46 -3.21 1.79
N PRO A 630 -22.29 -2.97 2.42
CA PRO A 630 -21.76 -1.62 2.60
C PRO A 630 -21.50 -0.90 1.26
N GLY A 631 -21.22 -1.64 0.18
CA GLY A 631 -21.04 -1.08 -1.17
C GLY A 631 -22.26 -0.33 -1.74
N LEU A 632 -23.49 -0.61 -1.25
CA LEU A 632 -24.69 0.13 -1.68
C LEU A 632 -24.63 1.62 -1.29
N MET A 633 -23.84 1.97 -0.26
CA MET A 633 -23.75 3.34 0.22
C MET A 633 -23.21 4.29 -0.86
N SER A 634 -22.25 3.83 -1.66
CA SER A 634 -21.69 4.60 -2.77
C SER A 634 -22.77 5.02 -3.76
N ALA A 635 -23.51 4.04 -4.30
CA ALA A 635 -24.57 4.28 -5.26
C ALA A 635 -25.70 5.15 -4.67
N ARG A 636 -26.03 4.95 -3.39
CA ARG A 636 -27.05 5.75 -2.69
C ARG A 636 -26.62 7.22 -2.52
N LEU A 637 -25.39 7.46 -2.06
CA LEU A 637 -24.85 8.82 -1.91
C LEU A 637 -24.72 9.54 -3.27
N ALA A 638 -24.25 8.84 -4.29
CA ALA A 638 -24.10 9.40 -5.64
C ALA A 638 -25.43 9.85 -6.26
N ASN A 639 -26.55 9.21 -5.88
CA ASN A 639 -27.89 9.54 -6.37
C ASN A 639 -28.74 10.35 -5.37
N SER A 640 -28.16 10.81 -4.26
CA SER A 640 -28.89 11.56 -3.24
C SER A 640 -28.95 13.05 -3.58
N ASP A 641 -30.14 13.56 -3.87
CA ASP A 641 -30.35 15.01 -4.02
C ASP A 641 -30.03 15.75 -2.71
N THR A 642 -30.40 15.14 -1.56
CA THR A 642 -30.09 15.65 -0.22
C THR A 642 -28.59 15.95 -0.07
N PHE A 643 -27.73 15.00 -0.45
CA PHE A 643 -26.28 15.16 -0.28
C PHE A 643 -25.64 16.01 -1.38
N ASN A 644 -26.10 15.89 -2.63
CA ASN A 644 -25.41 16.52 -3.77
C ASN A 644 -25.88 17.93 -4.12
N GLN A 645 -27.11 18.31 -3.76
CA GLN A 645 -27.69 19.61 -4.13
C GLN A 645 -28.30 20.36 -2.95
N ARG A 646 -28.93 19.65 -2.01
CA ARG A 646 -29.67 20.29 -0.91
C ARG A 646 -28.75 20.76 0.21
N LEU A 647 -27.84 19.91 0.69
CA LEU A 647 -26.89 20.21 1.77
C LEU A 647 -25.44 20.39 1.36
N CYS A 648 -25.09 19.99 0.14
CA CYS A 648 -23.84 20.36 -0.51
C CYS A 648 -24.15 20.91 -1.91
N GLY A 649 -23.13 21.38 -2.62
CA GLY A 649 -23.30 21.92 -3.97
C GLY A 649 -24.06 23.25 -3.92
N ASP A 650 -25.27 23.28 -4.49
CA ASP A 650 -26.10 24.49 -4.62
C ASP A 650 -26.72 24.96 -3.29
N LEU A 651 -26.68 24.10 -2.27
CA LEU A 651 -27.19 24.35 -0.92
C LEU A 651 -28.67 24.79 -0.93
N LEU A 652 -29.50 24.07 -1.71
CA LEU A 652 -30.91 24.43 -1.93
C LEU A 652 -31.69 24.58 -0.62
N THR A 653 -31.42 23.72 0.39
CA THR A 653 -32.05 23.82 1.71
C THR A 653 -31.78 25.18 2.37
N LEU A 654 -30.55 25.68 2.28
CA LEU A 654 -30.19 26.99 2.84
C LEU A 654 -30.82 28.13 2.05
N ARG A 655 -30.87 28.03 0.72
CA ARG A 655 -31.51 29.05 -0.14
C ARG A 655 -32.98 29.18 0.20
N GLU A 656 -33.69 28.05 0.31
CA GLU A 656 -35.10 28.02 0.74
C GLU A 656 -35.26 28.56 2.16
N HIS A 657 -34.42 28.12 3.10
CA HIS A 657 -34.51 28.50 4.51
C HIS A 657 -34.22 29.99 4.75
N TRP A 658 -33.30 30.59 4.00
CA TRP A 658 -32.92 32.00 4.11
C TRP A 658 -33.59 32.93 3.09
N GLY A 659 -34.48 32.41 2.25
CA GLY A 659 -35.21 33.18 1.23
C GLY A 659 -34.30 33.76 0.13
N LEU A 660 -33.23 33.05 -0.24
CA LEU A 660 -32.29 33.46 -1.29
C LEU A 660 -32.76 32.99 -2.69
N PRO A 661 -32.34 33.66 -3.78
CA PRO A 661 -32.71 33.26 -5.14
C PRO A 661 -32.28 31.84 -5.50
N SER A 662 -33.14 31.10 -6.22
CA SER A 662 -32.86 29.76 -6.77
C SER A 662 -31.81 29.82 -7.89
N SER A 663 -30.90 28.84 -7.98
CA SER A 663 -29.84 28.80 -9.02
C SER A 663 -30.37 28.55 -10.44
N THR A 664 -31.62 28.10 -10.59
CA THR A 664 -32.24 27.75 -11.88
C THR A 664 -33.11 28.86 -12.45
N SER A 665 -32.49 29.85 -13.09
CA SER A 665 -33.13 30.59 -14.19
C SER A 665 -32.46 30.18 -15.50
N SER A 666 -33.08 29.25 -16.25
CA SER A 666 -32.71 29.00 -17.65
C SER A 666 -32.88 30.29 -18.47
N PRO A 667 -32.06 30.52 -19.52
CA PRO A 667 -32.11 31.73 -20.32
C PRO A 667 -33.37 31.73 -21.19
N THR A 668 -34.43 32.41 -20.75
CA THR A 668 -35.50 32.80 -21.67
C THR A 668 -35.02 34.00 -22.47
N ASN A 669 -34.92 33.80 -23.79
CA ASN A 669 -34.56 34.79 -24.81
C ASN A 669 -35.04 36.21 -24.50
N SER A 670 -34.14 37.06 -24.01
CA SER A 670 -34.19 38.52 -24.18
C SER A 670 -32.77 39.06 -23.97
N PRO A 671 -32.19 39.77 -24.96
CA PRO A 671 -30.86 40.34 -24.80
C PRO A 671 -30.97 41.69 -24.08
N SER A 672 -30.74 41.69 -22.77
CA SER A 672 -30.38 42.89 -22.02
C SER A 672 -29.02 42.66 -21.36
N ASN A 673 -28.04 43.46 -21.77
CA ASN A 673 -26.59 43.27 -21.58
C ASN A 673 -26.03 43.45 -20.16
N ASP A 674 -26.83 43.38 -19.08
CA ASP A 674 -26.38 43.85 -17.76
C ASP A 674 -26.48 42.85 -16.58
N GLN A 675 -26.72 41.55 -16.77
CA GLN A 675 -26.79 40.60 -15.62
C GLN A 675 -26.19 39.22 -15.91
N ALA A 676 -24.86 39.16 -16.02
CA ALA A 676 -24.10 37.91 -16.10
C ALA A 676 -23.25 37.63 -14.84
N GLU A 677 -23.70 38.05 -13.64
CA GLU A 677 -22.90 37.95 -12.39
C GLU A 677 -23.50 37.08 -11.26
N SER A 678 -24.66 36.43 -11.40
CA SER A 678 -25.35 35.81 -10.24
C SER A 678 -25.13 34.31 -10.00
N LEU A 679 -24.10 33.69 -10.58
CA LEU A 679 -23.80 32.25 -10.40
C LEU A 679 -22.79 31.94 -9.29
N ASP A 680 -22.13 32.95 -8.71
CA ASP A 680 -20.96 32.78 -7.80
C ASP A 680 -21.17 33.30 -6.37
N GLU A 681 -22.41 33.53 -5.91
CA GLU A 681 -22.62 33.98 -4.52
C GLU A 681 -22.26 32.86 -3.53
N LEU A 682 -21.19 33.07 -2.76
CA LEU A 682 -20.79 32.21 -1.65
C LEU A 682 -21.77 32.41 -0.47
N ILE A 683 -22.73 31.51 -0.34
CA ILE A 683 -23.76 31.58 0.70
C ILE A 683 -23.41 30.81 1.98
N TRP A 684 -22.39 29.94 1.94
CA TRP A 684 -21.89 29.21 3.11
C TRP A 684 -20.38 29.07 3.05
N GLU A 685 -19.71 29.29 4.17
CA GLU A 685 -18.30 28.94 4.36
C GLU A 685 -18.11 28.36 5.77
N THR A 686 -17.14 27.45 5.92
CA THR A 686 -16.75 26.91 7.22
C THR A 686 -15.33 27.33 7.56
N TYR A 687 -15.17 27.90 8.75
CA TYR A 687 -13.89 28.39 9.25
C TYR A 687 -13.38 27.54 10.40
N THR A 688 -12.11 27.16 10.35
CA THR A 688 -11.40 26.65 11.53
C THR A 688 -10.97 27.85 12.38
N ILE A 689 -11.35 27.85 13.65
CA ILE A 689 -10.97 28.90 14.62
C ILE A 689 -10.41 28.30 15.91
N LYS A 690 -9.69 29.12 16.68
CA LYS A 690 -9.23 28.80 18.03
C LYS A 690 -10.06 29.56 19.05
N ALA A 691 -11.05 28.90 19.65
CA ALA A 691 -11.93 29.43 20.68
C ALA A 691 -12.58 28.26 21.42
N THR A 692 -13.16 28.53 22.58
CA THR A 692 -14.03 27.59 23.30
C THR A 692 -15.47 27.66 22.80
N LEU A 693 -16.25 26.61 23.04
CA LEU A 693 -17.67 26.59 22.67
C LEU A 693 -18.47 27.71 23.35
N ASP A 694 -18.18 28.00 24.63
CA ASP A 694 -18.87 29.03 25.40
C ASP A 694 -18.63 30.43 24.81
N GLU A 695 -17.39 30.74 24.43
CA GLU A 695 -17.04 32.00 23.77
C GLU A 695 -17.76 32.17 22.44
N VAL A 696 -17.84 31.10 21.63
CA VAL A 696 -18.55 31.14 20.34
C VAL A 696 -20.04 31.36 20.54
N ILE A 697 -20.67 30.65 21.47
CA ILE A 697 -22.10 30.82 21.78
C ILE A 697 -22.37 32.27 22.18
N ALA A 698 -21.54 32.85 23.05
CA ALA A 698 -21.68 34.24 23.48
C ALA A 698 -21.46 35.24 22.32
N ALA A 699 -20.48 34.98 21.45
CA ALA A 699 -20.18 35.88 20.33
C ALA A 699 -21.22 35.79 19.19
N SER A 700 -21.92 34.66 19.06
CA SER A 700 -22.92 34.40 18.01
C SER A 700 -24.37 34.64 18.44
N GLU A 701 -24.62 35.21 19.63
CA GLU A 701 -25.99 35.39 20.19
C GLU A 701 -26.94 36.12 19.23
N ASP A 702 -26.44 37.14 18.51
CA ASP A 702 -27.22 37.95 17.55
C ASP A 702 -27.13 37.47 16.10
N GLU A 703 -26.51 36.31 15.83
CA GLU A 703 -26.13 35.88 14.47
C GLU A 703 -26.83 34.57 14.11
N GLU A 704 -28.08 34.65 13.65
CA GLU A 704 -28.96 33.50 13.40
C GLU A 704 -28.47 32.54 12.28
N ARG A 705 -27.58 33.04 11.41
CA ARG A 705 -27.00 32.28 10.28
C ARG A 705 -25.58 31.79 10.55
N VAL A 706 -25.17 31.72 11.83
CA VAL A 706 -23.86 31.23 12.26
C VAL A 706 -24.04 30.04 13.19
N TYR A 707 -23.29 28.97 12.91
CA TYR A 707 -23.38 27.72 13.64
C TYR A 707 -21.98 27.23 14.02
N CYS A 708 -21.79 26.85 15.27
CA CYS A 708 -20.69 25.97 15.63
C CYS A 708 -21.04 24.55 15.15
N THR A 709 -20.39 24.11 14.08
CA THR A 709 -20.69 22.83 13.42
C THR A 709 -19.97 21.67 14.11
N ILE A 710 -18.70 21.84 14.45
CA ILE A 710 -17.91 20.80 15.12
C ILE A 710 -16.98 21.41 16.18
N VAL A 711 -16.89 20.79 17.34
CA VAL A 711 -15.82 21.02 18.33
C VAL A 711 -14.78 19.91 18.14
N ASN A 712 -13.57 20.27 17.66
CA ASN A 712 -12.49 19.32 17.38
C ASN A 712 -11.68 19.01 18.64
N THR A 713 -11.29 20.06 19.35
CA THR A 713 -10.57 20.03 20.63
C THR A 713 -11.15 21.11 21.55
N PRO A 714 -10.82 21.15 22.86
CA PRO A 714 -11.43 22.12 23.79
C PRO A 714 -11.28 23.60 23.39
N ASP A 715 -10.28 23.92 22.58
CA ASP A 715 -9.91 25.25 22.09
C ASP A 715 -9.86 25.34 20.54
N SER A 716 -10.40 24.36 19.81
CA SER A 716 -10.43 24.36 18.34
C SER A 716 -11.75 23.84 17.83
N LEU A 717 -12.41 24.63 17.00
CA LEU A 717 -13.75 24.34 16.49
C LEU A 717 -13.93 24.83 15.05
N LEU A 718 -15.00 24.35 14.44
CA LEU A 718 -15.49 24.77 13.13
C LEU A 718 -16.71 25.68 13.29
N LEU A 719 -16.64 26.86 12.67
CA LEU A 719 -17.71 27.83 12.59
C LEU A 719 -18.20 27.89 11.15
N GLY A 720 -19.41 27.42 10.89
CA GLY A 720 -20.04 27.40 9.56
C GLY A 720 -21.25 28.30 9.51
N GLY A 721 -21.50 28.92 8.36
CA GLY A 721 -22.64 29.83 8.22
C GLY A 721 -22.51 30.77 7.03
N TYR A 722 -23.37 31.79 7.01
CA TYR A 722 -23.27 32.85 6.02
C TYR A 722 -21.94 33.62 6.20
N PRO A 723 -21.10 33.80 5.16
CA PRO A 723 -19.73 34.27 5.34
C PRO A 723 -19.61 35.61 6.07
N THR A 724 -20.43 36.60 5.73
CA THR A 724 -20.36 37.93 6.36
C THR A 724 -20.76 37.91 7.83
N ASP A 725 -21.62 36.98 8.24
CA ASP A 725 -22.08 36.82 9.62
C ASP A 725 -21.02 36.08 10.44
N CYS A 726 -20.44 35.01 9.87
CA CYS A 726 -19.31 34.30 10.48
C CYS A 726 -18.13 35.24 10.74
N LEU A 727 -17.79 36.10 9.78
CA LEU A 727 -16.70 37.07 9.92
C LEU A 727 -16.97 38.11 11.02
N ARG A 728 -18.23 38.48 11.29
CA ARG A 728 -18.58 39.34 12.43
C ARG A 728 -18.34 38.63 13.75
N VAL A 729 -18.75 37.36 13.88
CA VAL A 729 -18.47 36.54 15.07
C VAL A 729 -16.96 36.37 15.29
N ILE A 730 -16.22 36.03 14.24
CA ILE A 730 -14.75 35.89 14.28
C ILE A 730 -14.09 37.19 14.73
N LYS A 731 -14.58 38.34 14.24
CA LYS A 731 -14.10 39.66 14.66
C LYS A 731 -14.43 39.96 16.12
N LYS A 732 -15.64 39.64 16.60
CA LYS A 732 -16.03 39.76 18.01
C LYS A 732 -15.12 38.94 18.93
N LEU A 733 -14.76 37.73 18.50
CA LEU A 733 -13.84 36.83 19.22
C LEU A 733 -12.38 37.29 19.19
N GLY A 734 -11.99 38.12 18.21
CA GLY A 734 -10.60 38.57 18.05
C GLY A 734 -9.64 37.47 17.62
N VAL A 735 -10.13 36.40 16.99
CA VAL A 735 -9.35 35.22 16.61
C VAL A 735 -9.04 35.20 15.12
N ARG A 736 -8.00 34.44 14.73
CA ARG A 736 -7.76 34.13 13.32
C ARG A 736 -8.67 32.98 12.88
N ALA A 737 -9.12 33.07 11.64
CA ALA A 737 -9.94 32.06 10.99
C ALA A 737 -9.29 31.62 9.68
N MET A 738 -9.38 30.33 9.37
CA MET A 738 -8.96 29.76 8.09
C MET A 738 -10.18 29.11 7.42
N PRO A 739 -10.59 29.56 6.21
CA PRO A 739 -11.69 28.93 5.49
C PRO A 739 -11.28 27.51 5.05
N LEU A 740 -12.23 26.59 5.11
CA LEU A 740 -12.07 25.22 4.63
C LEU A 740 -12.35 25.10 3.13
N ASN A 741 -13.01 26.10 2.54
CA ASN A 741 -13.45 26.11 1.14
C ASN A 741 -14.33 24.88 0.83
N MET A 742 -15.24 24.56 1.76
CA MET A 742 -16.18 23.45 1.62
C MET A 742 -17.60 23.97 1.82
N ALA A 743 -18.36 24.04 0.72
CA ALA A 743 -19.78 24.39 0.73
C ALA A 743 -20.63 23.19 1.15
N ASN A 744 -20.65 22.86 2.44
CA ASN A 744 -21.57 21.88 3.03
C ASN A 744 -22.20 22.43 4.32
N ALA A 745 -23.53 22.34 4.41
CA ALA A 745 -24.30 22.86 5.54
C ALA A 745 -24.58 21.81 6.62
N ILE A 746 -23.84 20.70 6.63
CA ILE A 746 -24.00 19.63 7.62
C ILE A 746 -23.57 20.11 9.02
N HIS A 747 -24.03 19.38 10.05
CA HIS A 747 -23.84 19.69 11.47
C HIS A 747 -24.43 21.04 11.89
N SER A 748 -25.50 21.48 11.22
CA SER A 748 -26.15 22.76 11.46
C SER A 748 -27.66 22.60 11.56
N ALA A 749 -28.32 23.52 12.27
CA ALA A 749 -29.77 23.46 12.47
C ALA A 749 -30.58 23.39 11.14
N PRO A 750 -30.23 24.13 10.06
CA PRO A 750 -30.90 23.98 8.76
C PRO A 750 -30.87 22.57 8.17
N ALA A 751 -29.83 21.78 8.43
CA ALA A 751 -29.74 20.41 7.93
C ALA A 751 -30.84 19.49 8.48
N LYS A 752 -31.54 19.88 9.56
CA LYS A 752 -32.68 19.12 10.11
C LYS A 752 -33.89 19.08 9.17
N ILE A 753 -33.99 20.01 8.22
CA ILE A 753 -35.05 20.01 7.20
C ILE A 753 -34.97 18.73 6.37
N GLU A 754 -33.76 18.20 6.18
CA GLU A 754 -33.47 17.02 5.36
C GLU A 754 -33.34 15.73 6.19
N TYR A 755 -33.75 15.75 7.47
CA TYR A 755 -33.50 14.66 8.41
C TYR A 755 -34.12 13.33 7.97
N ASP A 756 -35.39 13.36 7.54
CA ASP A 756 -36.11 12.13 7.15
C ASP A 756 -35.53 11.52 5.87
N ASP A 757 -35.12 12.36 4.90
CA ASP A 757 -34.45 11.91 3.67
C ASP A 757 -33.10 11.26 3.99
N MET A 758 -32.35 11.79 4.96
CA MET A 758 -31.13 11.13 5.44
C MET A 758 -31.43 9.79 6.13
N VAL A 759 -32.49 9.70 6.94
CA VAL A 759 -32.88 8.43 7.57
C VAL A 759 -33.19 7.40 6.51
N GLU A 760 -33.93 7.76 5.46
CA GLU A 760 -34.21 6.85 4.34
C GLU A 760 -32.92 6.42 3.63
N LEU A 761 -32.03 7.37 3.33
CA LEU A 761 -30.74 7.13 2.67
C LEU A 761 -29.91 6.06 3.41
N TYR A 762 -29.78 6.20 4.73
CA TYR A 762 -28.96 5.34 5.59
C TYR A 762 -29.69 4.11 6.16
N THR A 763 -30.97 3.92 5.83
CA THR A 763 -31.72 2.71 6.22
C THR A 763 -31.25 1.53 5.37
N MET A 764 -30.41 0.70 5.96
CA MET A 764 -29.81 -0.48 5.32
C MET A 764 -29.93 -1.71 6.21
N ASP A 765 -29.96 -2.89 5.59
CA ASP A 765 -29.96 -4.16 6.32
C ASP A 765 -28.66 -4.33 7.10
N VAL A 766 -28.80 -4.82 8.33
CA VAL A 766 -27.69 -5.02 9.26
C VAL A 766 -27.32 -6.49 9.37
N THR A 767 -26.05 -6.75 9.65
CA THR A 767 -25.52 -8.09 9.92
C THR A 767 -25.86 -8.55 11.34
N ALA A 768 -25.36 -9.73 11.71
CA ALA A 768 -25.43 -10.20 13.09
C ALA A 768 -24.77 -9.23 14.07
N ARG A 769 -25.32 -9.17 15.30
CA ARG A 769 -24.89 -8.23 16.33
C ARG A 769 -23.40 -8.41 16.68
N LEU A 770 -22.64 -7.32 16.58
CA LEU A 770 -21.24 -7.22 16.96
C LEU A 770 -21.09 -7.05 18.47
N LYS A 771 -19.94 -7.47 19.01
CA LYS A 771 -19.57 -7.22 20.41
C LYS A 771 -19.11 -5.78 20.65
N THR A 772 -18.58 -5.14 19.61
CA THR A 772 -18.06 -3.77 19.64
C THR A 772 -19.15 -2.76 20.00
N LYS A 773 -18.85 -1.88 20.95
CA LYS A 773 -19.73 -0.76 21.32
C LYS A 773 -19.47 0.41 20.36
N MET A 774 -20.39 0.63 19.42
CA MET A 774 -20.31 1.68 18.41
C MET A 774 -20.93 2.98 18.93
N TYR A 775 -20.12 3.98 19.25
CA TYR A 775 -20.57 5.27 19.80
C TYR A 775 -20.95 6.25 18.69
N SER A 776 -22.08 6.93 18.88
CA SER A 776 -22.53 8.02 18.02
C SER A 776 -21.78 9.32 18.31
N SER A 777 -21.44 10.07 17.26
CA SER A 777 -20.83 11.41 17.37
C SER A 777 -21.81 12.52 17.77
N SER A 778 -23.12 12.22 17.80
CA SER A 778 -24.17 13.18 18.20
C SER A 778 -24.90 12.78 19.48
N CYS A 779 -25.08 11.46 19.72
CA CYS A 779 -25.72 10.99 20.94
C CYS A 779 -24.72 10.71 22.07
N TYR A 780 -23.43 10.53 21.73
CA TYR A 780 -22.35 10.21 22.69
C TYR A 780 -22.60 8.94 23.49
N LEU A 781 -23.41 8.03 22.94
CA LEU A 781 -23.83 6.77 23.53
C LEU A 781 -23.67 5.64 22.50
N PRO A 782 -23.52 4.38 22.95
CA PRO A 782 -23.54 3.24 22.05
C PRO A 782 -24.87 3.13 21.28
N VAL A 783 -24.77 2.95 19.97
CA VAL A 783 -25.92 2.79 19.07
C VAL A 783 -26.29 1.31 18.97
N PRO A 784 -27.56 0.93 19.20
CA PRO A 784 -28.02 -0.42 18.93
C PRO A 784 -27.83 -0.77 17.45
N GLN A 785 -27.27 -1.95 17.16
CA GLN A 785 -27.12 -2.43 15.77
C GLN A 785 -28.47 -2.88 15.21
N MET A 786 -29.30 -1.90 14.88
CA MET A 786 -30.59 -2.06 14.21
C MET A 786 -30.63 -1.07 13.06
N SER A 787 -31.15 -1.49 11.91
CA SER A 787 -31.19 -0.68 10.68
C SER A 787 -31.63 0.77 10.93
N LYS A 788 -32.80 0.96 11.56
CA LYS A 788 -33.32 2.30 11.88
C LYS A 788 -32.50 3.05 12.93
N ALA A 789 -31.97 2.37 13.95
CA ALA A 789 -31.19 3.02 14.99
C ALA A 789 -29.87 3.60 14.44
N ILE A 790 -29.22 2.85 13.55
CA ILE A 790 -28.03 3.31 12.81
C ILE A 790 -28.39 4.50 11.91
N ALA A 791 -29.45 4.37 11.11
CA ALA A 791 -29.89 5.43 10.21
C ALA A 791 -30.20 6.74 10.95
N HIS A 792 -30.96 6.67 12.04
CA HIS A 792 -31.25 7.84 12.89
C HIS A 792 -30.00 8.42 13.55
N SER A 793 -29.02 7.58 13.94
CA SER A 793 -27.75 8.06 14.51
C SER A 793 -26.96 8.86 13.47
N VAL A 794 -26.83 8.33 12.25
CA VAL A 794 -26.12 9.01 11.16
C VAL A 794 -26.83 10.29 10.75
N ALA A 795 -28.15 10.26 10.53
CA ALA A 795 -28.93 11.45 10.20
C ALA A 795 -28.76 12.54 11.28
N LYS A 796 -28.86 12.15 12.56
CA LYS A 796 -28.64 13.09 13.66
C LYS A 796 -27.22 13.62 13.71
N CYS A 797 -26.22 12.77 13.47
CA CYS A 797 -24.82 13.18 13.36
C CYS A 797 -24.65 14.26 12.29
N LEU A 798 -25.25 14.10 11.12
CA LEU A 798 -25.16 15.05 10.02
C LEU A 798 -26.00 16.31 10.21
N CYS A 799 -26.96 16.34 11.14
CA CYS A 799 -27.79 17.52 11.42
C CYS A 799 -27.38 18.29 12.70
N ASP A 800 -26.84 17.63 13.71
CA ASP A 800 -26.46 18.25 14.98
C ASP A 800 -24.96 18.60 15.02
N ARG A 801 -24.60 19.53 15.91
CA ARG A 801 -23.20 19.83 16.23
C ARG A 801 -22.50 18.59 16.77
N VAL A 802 -21.32 18.29 16.24
CA VAL A 802 -20.44 17.23 16.76
C VAL A 802 -19.54 17.79 17.86
N ASP A 803 -19.46 17.09 18.99
CA ASP A 803 -18.60 17.45 20.13
C ASP A 803 -17.61 16.32 20.40
N PHE A 804 -16.45 16.39 19.73
CA PHE A 804 -15.44 15.34 19.81
C PHE A 804 -14.79 15.25 21.20
N PRO A 805 -14.48 16.36 21.91
CA PRO A 805 -14.04 16.29 23.30
C PRO A 805 -14.99 15.54 24.22
N ARG A 806 -16.29 15.80 24.13
CA ARG A 806 -17.30 15.07 24.92
C ARG A 806 -17.30 13.58 24.58
N LEU A 807 -17.22 13.24 23.31
CA LEU A 807 -17.21 11.85 22.83
C LEU A 807 -16.01 11.06 23.38
N ILE A 808 -14.80 11.61 23.22
CA ILE A 808 -13.56 10.95 23.66
C ILE A 808 -13.49 10.82 25.18
N ASN A 809 -13.86 11.86 25.93
CA ASN A 809 -13.95 11.77 27.39
C ASN A 809 -14.97 10.70 27.82
N THR A 810 -16.13 10.65 27.17
CA THR A 810 -17.15 9.62 27.47
C THR A 810 -16.62 8.21 27.23
N MET A 811 -15.93 7.96 26.12
CA MET A 811 -15.35 6.64 25.84
C MET A 811 -14.25 6.29 26.85
N HIS A 812 -13.38 7.24 27.19
CA HIS A 812 -12.32 7.05 28.19
C HIS A 812 -12.89 6.70 29.57
N ASP A 813 -13.91 7.43 30.02
CA ASP A 813 -14.59 7.19 31.30
C ASP A 813 -15.30 5.81 31.31
N LYS A 814 -15.59 5.24 30.13
CA LYS A 814 -16.15 3.89 29.96
C LYS A 814 -15.11 2.78 29.79
N GLY A 815 -13.83 3.12 29.87
CA GLY A 815 -12.72 2.17 29.89
C GLY A 815 -11.84 2.15 28.64
N ALA A 816 -12.13 2.96 27.61
CA ALA A 816 -11.24 3.05 26.44
C ALA A 816 -9.86 3.58 26.84
N ARG A 817 -8.79 2.89 26.42
CA ARG A 817 -7.39 3.28 26.71
C ARG A 817 -6.51 3.28 25.47
N VAL A 818 -6.77 2.37 24.54
CA VAL A 818 -6.03 2.26 23.28
C VAL A 818 -6.90 2.84 22.18
N PHE A 819 -6.41 3.87 21.49
CA PHE A 819 -7.13 4.56 20.42
C PHE A 819 -6.36 4.39 19.12
N ILE A 820 -6.93 3.67 18.16
CA ILE A 820 -6.30 3.38 16.85
C ILE A 820 -7.09 4.12 15.78
N GLU A 821 -6.44 5.03 15.06
CA GLU A 821 -7.07 5.82 13.99
C GLU A 821 -7.08 5.03 12.69
N MET A 822 -8.27 4.54 12.30
CA MET A 822 -8.55 3.72 11.12
C MET A 822 -8.84 4.58 9.89
N GLY A 823 -7.90 5.45 9.54
CA GLY A 823 -8.03 6.28 8.34
C GLY A 823 -6.74 6.97 7.95
N PRO A 824 -6.79 7.82 6.91
CA PRO A 824 -5.60 8.46 6.40
C PRO A 824 -5.11 9.54 7.38
N GLY A 825 -3.84 9.47 7.78
CA GLY A 825 -3.23 10.46 8.67
C GLY A 825 -3.36 10.17 10.17
N ARG A 826 -3.17 11.23 10.98
CA ARG A 826 -2.97 11.13 12.44
C ARG A 826 -3.66 12.25 13.23
N SER A 827 -4.68 12.86 12.63
CA SER A 827 -5.32 14.05 13.19
C SER A 827 -6.11 13.69 14.44
N LEU A 828 -6.90 12.62 14.39
CA LEU A 828 -7.68 12.18 15.55
C LEU A 828 -6.79 11.77 16.71
N CYS A 829 -5.66 11.09 16.45
CA CYS A 829 -4.69 10.76 17.49
C CYS A 829 -4.20 12.01 18.22
N SER A 830 -3.83 13.05 17.46
CA SER A 830 -3.32 14.30 18.03
C SER A 830 -4.41 15.04 18.82
N TRP A 831 -5.66 14.95 18.39
CA TRP A 831 -6.80 15.53 19.09
C TRP A 831 -7.17 14.76 20.35
N VAL A 832 -7.16 13.43 20.32
CA VAL A 832 -7.38 12.57 21.49
C VAL A 832 -6.36 12.90 22.58
N ASP A 833 -5.08 13.00 22.21
CA ASP A 833 -4.02 13.36 23.15
C ASP A 833 -4.31 14.73 23.80
N LYS A 834 -4.64 15.73 22.99
CA LYS A 834 -4.98 17.09 23.47
C LYS A 834 -6.23 17.13 24.34
N ILE A 835 -7.27 16.37 23.98
CA ILE A 835 -8.54 16.30 24.72
C ILE A 835 -8.32 15.71 26.10
N LEU A 836 -7.53 14.65 26.20
CA LEU A 836 -7.32 13.90 27.44
C LEU A 836 -6.21 14.48 28.32
N ASP A 837 -5.40 15.42 27.80
CA ASP A 837 -4.51 16.30 28.57
C ASP A 837 -5.21 17.57 29.09
N PHE A 838 -6.40 17.89 28.57
CA PHE A 838 -7.09 19.11 28.95
C PHE A 838 -7.73 18.97 30.33
N ASP A 839 -7.36 19.87 31.24
CA ASP A 839 -7.94 19.94 32.58
C ASP A 839 -9.02 21.04 32.67
N ASP A 840 -10.27 20.62 32.88
CA ASP A 840 -11.44 21.49 33.01
C ASP A 840 -11.64 22.00 34.46
N SER A 841 -10.74 21.65 35.39
CA SER A 841 -10.80 22.01 36.81
C SER A 841 -10.76 23.53 37.08
N SER A 842 -10.40 24.35 36.08
CA SER A 842 -10.42 25.81 36.16
C SER A 842 -11.82 26.45 35.96
N LYS A 843 -12.83 25.71 35.49
CA LYS A 843 -14.17 26.27 35.19
C LYS A 843 -15.20 26.14 36.30
N ASN A 844 -15.12 25.11 37.14
CA ASN A 844 -16.04 24.94 38.27
C ASN A 844 -15.38 25.47 39.53
N GLY A 845 -15.72 26.68 39.97
CA GLY A 845 -15.23 27.34 41.20
C GLY A 845 -15.56 26.63 42.53
N LEU A 846 -15.57 25.29 42.55
CA LEU A 846 -15.89 24.38 43.64
C LEU A 846 -14.87 23.22 43.74
N SER A 847 -13.61 23.47 43.39
CA SER A 847 -12.54 22.49 43.60
C SER A 847 -11.63 22.96 44.74
N ASN A 848 -11.78 22.33 45.91
CA ASN A 848 -10.78 22.29 46.99
C ASN A 848 -9.61 21.34 46.64
N LYS A 849 -9.29 21.15 45.35
CA LYS A 849 -8.09 20.41 44.93
C LYS A 849 -6.96 21.40 44.72
N GLU A 850 -5.79 21.08 45.25
CA GLU A 850 -4.61 21.92 45.10
C GLU A 850 -4.30 22.19 43.62
N PRO A 851 -3.80 23.39 43.25
CA PRO A 851 -3.68 23.85 41.86
C PRO A 851 -2.70 23.07 40.95
N ASN A 852 -2.11 21.97 41.42
CA ASN A 852 -0.96 21.31 40.78
C ASN A 852 -1.19 19.85 40.35
N GLN A 853 -2.42 19.32 40.41
CA GLN A 853 -2.69 17.96 39.89
C GLN A 853 -3.51 17.99 38.60
N VAL A 854 -2.83 18.24 37.48
CA VAL A 854 -3.38 17.92 36.15
C VAL A 854 -3.58 16.41 36.12
N ALA A 855 -4.82 15.94 36.12
CA ALA A 855 -5.14 14.52 36.06
C ALA A 855 -4.86 14.00 34.64
N HIS A 856 -3.61 13.65 34.35
CA HIS A 856 -3.21 13.00 33.11
C HIS A 856 -3.99 11.70 32.91
N LYS A 857 -4.93 11.69 31.97
CA LYS A 857 -5.76 10.52 31.66
C LYS A 857 -4.95 9.50 30.86
N ALA A 858 -4.62 8.35 31.46
CA ALA A 858 -3.84 7.28 30.83
C ALA A 858 -4.48 6.80 29.51
N ARG A 859 -3.66 6.71 28.45
CA ARG A 859 -4.08 6.38 27.08
C ARG A 859 -2.89 6.10 26.16
N VAL A 860 -3.17 5.53 25.00
CA VAL A 860 -2.25 5.48 23.85
C VAL A 860 -3.02 5.77 22.56
N SER A 861 -2.51 6.69 21.74
CA SER A 861 -3.09 7.03 20.43
C SER A 861 -2.17 6.59 19.29
N VAL A 862 -2.67 5.80 18.33
CA VAL A 862 -1.88 5.13 17.29
C VAL A 862 -2.48 5.35 15.89
N PRO A 863 -1.81 6.07 14.99
CA PRO A 863 -2.23 6.17 13.59
C PRO A 863 -1.78 4.95 12.79
N VAL A 864 -2.60 4.50 11.84
CA VAL A 864 -2.28 3.37 10.95
C VAL A 864 -1.80 3.80 9.56
N ASN A 865 -1.85 5.11 9.27
CA ASN A 865 -1.37 5.68 8.02
C ASN A 865 -0.85 7.11 8.26
N ALA A 866 0.15 7.54 7.50
CA ALA A 866 0.63 8.92 7.51
C ALA A 866 1.14 9.34 6.14
N LYS A 867 0.53 10.39 5.56
CA LYS A 867 0.97 10.94 4.27
C LYS A 867 2.47 11.30 4.31
N GLY A 868 3.20 10.86 3.29
CA GLY A 868 4.64 11.10 3.16
C GLY A 868 5.53 10.12 3.94
N THR A 869 4.95 9.12 4.61
CA THR A 869 5.66 7.96 5.16
C THR A 869 5.21 6.71 4.39
N SER A 870 6.08 5.71 4.22
CA SER A 870 5.67 4.43 3.64
C SER A 870 4.65 3.74 4.55
N ASP A 871 3.74 2.96 3.96
CA ASP A 871 2.76 2.18 4.72
C ASP A 871 3.50 1.20 5.65
N GLU A 872 4.54 0.52 5.16
CA GLU A 872 5.37 -0.41 5.93
C GLU A 872 5.90 0.21 7.23
N LEU A 873 6.63 1.33 7.15
CA LEU A 873 7.20 2.00 8.32
C LEU A 873 6.10 2.47 9.29
N THR A 874 4.95 2.87 8.76
CA THR A 874 3.82 3.32 9.58
C THR A 874 3.25 2.17 10.40
N TYR A 875 3.07 0.99 9.80
CA TYR A 875 2.60 -0.20 10.49
C TYR A 875 3.61 -0.75 11.49
N VAL A 876 4.90 -0.79 11.17
CA VAL A 876 5.93 -1.25 12.13
C VAL A 876 5.99 -0.30 13.34
N ARG A 877 5.85 1.02 13.14
CA ARG A 877 5.74 2.00 14.24
C ARG A 877 4.46 1.83 15.06
N ALA A 878 3.34 1.58 14.40
CA ALA A 878 2.07 1.32 15.08
C ALA A 878 2.17 0.07 15.97
N VAL A 879 2.72 -1.02 15.43
CA VAL A 879 2.98 -2.25 16.16
C VAL A 879 3.91 -2.01 17.35
N ALA A 880 5.04 -1.34 17.15
CA ALA A 880 6.00 -1.04 18.21
C ALA A 880 5.36 -0.29 19.39
N LYS A 881 4.51 0.70 19.08
CA LYS A 881 3.75 1.45 20.09
C LYS A 881 2.71 0.57 20.79
N LEU A 882 1.97 -0.25 20.05
CA LEU A 882 0.90 -1.10 20.59
C LEU A 882 1.44 -2.23 21.49
N VAL A 883 2.50 -2.94 21.07
CA VAL A 883 3.10 -4.02 21.88
C VAL A 883 3.68 -3.48 23.18
N SER A 884 4.30 -2.30 23.14
CA SER A 884 4.87 -1.68 24.34
C SER A 884 3.79 -1.23 25.33
N HIS A 885 2.60 -0.90 24.84
CA HIS A 885 1.43 -0.61 25.66
C HIS A 885 0.62 -1.85 26.06
N GLY A 886 1.12 -3.06 25.76
CA GLY A 886 0.55 -4.34 26.20
C GLY A 886 -0.60 -4.86 25.33
N VAL A 887 -0.79 -4.32 24.13
CA VAL A 887 -1.78 -4.85 23.17
C VAL A 887 -1.27 -6.16 22.59
N LYS A 888 -2.09 -7.21 22.66
CA LYS A 888 -1.78 -8.50 22.06
C LYS A 888 -2.08 -8.47 20.56
N LEU A 889 -1.05 -8.65 19.75
CA LEU A 889 -1.16 -8.74 18.28
C LEU A 889 -0.55 -10.05 17.80
N ASP A 890 -1.08 -10.59 16.70
CA ASP A 890 -0.39 -11.60 15.92
C ASP A 890 0.63 -10.91 14.99
N LEU A 891 1.91 -11.15 15.24
CA LEU A 891 3.01 -10.55 14.49
C LEU A 891 3.66 -11.51 13.51
N HIS A 892 3.12 -12.73 13.34
CA HIS A 892 3.75 -13.79 12.54
C HIS A 892 4.17 -13.29 11.15
N ARG A 893 3.33 -12.48 10.51
CA ARG A 893 3.55 -11.96 9.16
C ARG A 893 4.76 -11.04 9.05
N LEU A 894 5.14 -10.32 10.12
CA LEU A 894 6.31 -9.44 10.11
C LEU A 894 7.64 -10.21 10.06
N PHE A 895 7.64 -11.47 10.49
CA PHE A 895 8.86 -12.29 10.63
C PHE A 895 8.89 -13.48 9.68
N ASN A 896 7.72 -13.95 9.23
CA ASN A 896 7.56 -15.18 8.44
C ASN A 896 6.68 -14.93 7.21
N GLY A 897 7.12 -15.44 6.08
CA GLY A 897 6.41 -15.38 4.81
C GLY A 897 7.32 -15.77 3.66
N SER A 898 6.74 -16.31 2.60
CA SER A 898 7.43 -16.53 1.32
C SER A 898 6.41 -16.59 0.20
N ILE A 899 6.79 -16.16 -1.00
CA ILE A 899 6.01 -16.41 -2.22
C ILE A 899 6.07 -17.88 -2.64
N ILE A 900 7.05 -18.64 -2.13
CA ILE A 900 7.15 -20.08 -2.35
C ILE A 900 6.09 -20.80 -1.52
N VAL A 901 5.11 -21.39 -2.19
CA VAL A 901 4.12 -22.26 -1.58
C VAL A 901 4.65 -23.69 -1.53
N LYS A 902 5.00 -24.15 -0.33
CA LYS A 902 5.41 -25.54 -0.10
C LYS A 902 4.17 -26.43 -0.03
N LYS A 903 4.16 -27.52 -0.80
CA LYS A 903 3.12 -28.54 -0.66
C LYS A 903 3.16 -29.13 0.77
N PRO A 904 2.02 -29.33 1.46
CA PRO A 904 1.99 -29.96 2.78
C PRO A 904 2.62 -31.36 2.71
N GLN A 905 3.53 -31.71 3.62
CA GLN A 905 4.02 -33.09 3.74
C GLN A 905 2.83 -33.99 4.07
N ALA A 906 2.61 -35.01 3.23
CA ALA A 906 1.47 -35.93 3.33
C ALA A 906 1.55 -36.84 4.57
#